data_AF-A0A9W4SI40-F1
#
_entry.id   AF-A0A9W4SI40-F1
#
_cell.length_a   1.000
_cell.length_b   1.000
_cell.length_c   1.000
_cell.angle_alpha   90.00
_cell.angle_beta   90.00
_cell.angle_gamma   90.00
#
_symmetry.space_group_name_H-M   'P 1'
#
loop_
_entity.id
_entity.type
_entity.pdbx_description
1 polymer ?
#
loop_
_entity_poly.entity_id
_entity_poly.type
_entity_poly.pdbx_seq_one_letter_code
_entity_poly.pdbx_strand_id
1 'polypeptide(L)'
;MDSYESTSSIPNLNEDYAEVNYDQLEESLTPPPLDLYGVLNVSKEATEEEIKDAYKRLCRTFHPDKHVNPENKKAAETKFQVIQKAYEGKLNSEIQRAYIPYIIFTCSVLTDPNKRIVYDMFGEEGLSTSWEVGPRLKTPQELREEFERQARLKRQQEVENMIHSKGDIQLSIDATQAFNPYDRRRNRLSTFNMKNFFENTEITQLNMKHSFETQLRPQTQVVIIGQTLLRNGIGGGNIVGTLRHSFSPKIWAELCPQRPHIVLMKTGMYLKNKIYECKIVKIQFLKYIPPLLKSFIIVSAHSGSIYSPPNLVFTGGRVLGKNVTGYLTYKTGAWSLGPWRANELYYRRERSAVAISISGSYEKSGYNFEIQTGIAQSYISLHYNHKLFDDYLVKTSTTLSTTGGLTLVLLGERKITEHTKASLAVEYGFPHGITFKCRISIPILVSPEFNFKIILWGTFLPIITMAAVEQTILIPMRQKKKAEKIAAFRELHAELIENRKREATEATRLLLPSVERKTEMEREKDGLVILEAWYGNVSSLNGEVPLEERSDVIDVKIPVQALVHESQLTIPGRYSKSNIMGFYDPCMGERKQLKIRYQFQRKLHEVTVDDTSPVACPLRSEIATPAQLDVVEVKKHTTSGVKSFLAGGFGGVACVLVGQPFDLIKVRLQTAPEGAYIGMADATRQILVKDGLRGLYRGMGPPLVGITPIFAISFWSYNLGKKVVMSANPNRSSQELSIGEIMIAGGLSAGPTTLIMSPVERVKVLLQIQGQGGVNKYKGPIDVVRQLYKEGGLGSIYRGFGATLARDGPGSAVYYGAYEATKRFLTPANASPDSLNPAAILFAGGMAGVAMWAIAIPPDVIKSRLQTAPPGTYKNALDCLRKTIAQDGTKALFKGLGPALFRAFPANAATFLGYEASLKLMNLLW
;
A
#
# COMPACT_ATOMS: atom_id res chain seq x y z
N MET A 1 51.71 -47.29 19.25
CA MET A 1 50.49 -46.48 19.06
C MET A 1 50.72 -45.63 17.82
N ASP A 2 50.20 -46.18 16.73
CA ASP A 2 49.81 -45.62 15.45
C ASP A 2 50.84 -44.93 14.54
N SER A 3 51.27 -45.79 13.61
CA SER A 3 51.96 -45.64 12.33
C SER A 3 51.03 -45.23 11.17
N TYR A 4 51.64 -44.78 10.05
CA TYR A 4 51.10 -44.50 8.70
C TYR A 4 50.33 -43.16 8.59
N GLU A 5 50.54 -42.26 7.63
CA GLU A 5 50.97 -42.43 6.24
C GLU A 5 51.43 -41.09 5.63
N SER A 6 52.27 -41.16 4.60
CA SER A 6 52.69 -40.03 3.76
C SER A 6 52.12 -40.20 2.34
N THR A 7 51.88 -39.07 1.67
CA THR A 7 51.53 -38.86 0.24
C THR A 7 50.06 -39.01 -0.21
N SER A 8 49.38 -37.89 -0.44
CA SER A 8 48.86 -37.48 -1.77
C SER A 8 48.13 -36.13 -1.67
N SER A 9 48.56 -35.19 -2.50
CA SER A 9 47.97 -33.88 -2.69
C SER A 9 46.65 -33.98 -3.46
N ILE A 10 45.54 -33.73 -2.78
CA ILE A 10 44.24 -33.39 -3.38
C ILE A 10 44.08 -31.87 -3.25
N PRO A 11 43.82 -31.10 -4.32
CA PRO A 11 43.54 -29.68 -4.20
C PRO A 11 42.17 -29.49 -3.56
N ASN A 12 42.12 -28.72 -2.46
CA ASN A 12 40.89 -28.34 -1.81
C ASN A 12 40.12 -27.31 -2.66
N LEU A 13 38.99 -27.77 -3.19
CA LEU A 13 37.90 -26.99 -3.77
C LEU A 13 37.36 -26.00 -2.74
N ASN A 14 37.57 -24.71 -2.96
CA ASN A 14 36.75 -23.63 -2.41
C ASN A 14 36.88 -22.41 -3.33
N GLU A 15 36.22 -22.46 -4.49
CA GLU A 15 36.02 -21.32 -5.38
C GLU A 15 34.56 -20.85 -5.31
N ASP A 16 34.42 -19.59 -4.91
CA ASP A 16 33.52 -18.58 -5.47
C ASP A 16 32.17 -19.02 -6.05
N TYR A 17 31.11 -18.87 -5.23
CA TYR A 17 29.74 -18.78 -5.73
C TYR A 17 29.49 -17.38 -6.33
N ALA A 18 29.87 -17.21 -7.59
CA ALA A 18 29.35 -16.13 -8.44
C ALA A 18 27.85 -16.37 -8.68
N GLU A 19 27.03 -15.30 -8.59
CA GLU A 19 25.65 -15.33 -9.08
C GLU A 19 25.67 -15.64 -10.57
N VAL A 20 25.31 -16.88 -10.90
CA VAL A 20 25.16 -17.39 -12.25
C VAL A 20 24.06 -16.57 -12.93
N ASN A 21 24.44 -15.75 -13.90
CA ASN A 21 23.49 -15.05 -14.77
C ASN A 21 22.81 -16.10 -15.64
N TYR A 22 21.64 -16.57 -15.20
CA TYR A 22 20.90 -17.65 -15.86
C TYR A 22 20.60 -17.35 -17.33
N ASP A 23 20.43 -16.08 -17.71
CA ASP A 23 20.18 -15.70 -19.09
C ASP A 23 21.43 -15.92 -19.98
N GLN A 24 22.64 -15.58 -19.47
CA GLN A 24 23.90 -15.84 -20.16
C GLN A 24 24.30 -17.32 -20.13
N LEU A 25 23.90 -18.05 -19.08
CA LEU A 25 24.08 -19.49 -19.03
C LEU A 25 23.15 -20.21 -20.01
N GLU A 26 21.87 -19.82 -20.08
CA GLU A 26 20.93 -20.38 -21.08
C GLU A 26 21.41 -20.09 -22.50
N GLU A 27 21.91 -18.88 -22.78
CA GLU A 27 22.43 -18.49 -24.10
C GLU A 27 23.73 -19.23 -24.47
N SER A 28 24.57 -19.59 -23.49
CA SER A 28 25.78 -20.41 -23.71
C SER A 28 25.51 -21.92 -23.71
N LEU A 29 24.40 -22.35 -23.11
CA LEU A 29 23.93 -23.74 -23.12
C LEU A 29 23.09 -24.07 -24.37
N THR A 30 22.55 -23.06 -25.04
CA THR A 30 21.92 -23.23 -26.35
C THR A 30 22.99 -23.50 -27.41
N PRO A 31 22.93 -24.62 -28.15
CA PRO A 31 23.85 -24.84 -29.26
C PRO A 31 23.70 -23.72 -30.29
N PRO A 32 24.81 -23.20 -30.86
CA PRO A 32 24.73 -22.13 -31.84
C PRO A 32 23.85 -22.56 -33.02
N PRO A 33 22.97 -21.68 -33.53
CA PRO A 33 22.08 -22.01 -34.64
C PRO A 33 22.89 -22.43 -35.86
N LEU A 34 22.35 -23.38 -36.63
CA LEU A 34 23.01 -23.90 -37.82
C LEU A 34 23.12 -22.79 -38.88
N ASP A 35 24.34 -22.31 -39.14
CA ASP A 35 24.58 -21.34 -40.21
C ASP A 35 24.59 -22.05 -41.57
N LEU A 36 23.57 -21.78 -42.39
CA LEU A 36 23.40 -22.42 -43.70
C LEU A 36 24.53 -22.05 -44.67
N TYR A 37 25.11 -20.84 -44.54
CA TYR A 37 26.29 -20.43 -45.30
C TYR A 37 27.53 -21.21 -44.84
N GLY A 38 27.65 -21.47 -43.54
CA GLY A 38 28.70 -22.29 -42.94
C GLY A 38 28.64 -23.76 -43.35
N VAL A 39 27.44 -24.34 -43.48
CA VAL A 39 27.25 -25.73 -43.94
C VAL A 39 27.71 -25.93 -45.38
N LEU A 40 27.45 -24.96 -46.25
CA LEU A 40 27.88 -24.98 -47.65
C LEU A 40 29.27 -24.39 -47.87
N ASN A 41 29.88 -23.81 -46.83
CA ASN A 41 31.16 -23.12 -46.85
C ASN A 41 31.25 -22.06 -47.96
N VAL A 42 30.23 -21.21 -48.03
CA VAL A 42 30.09 -20.11 -49.00
C VAL A 42 29.92 -18.78 -48.29
N SER A 43 30.38 -17.69 -48.92
CA SER A 43 30.19 -16.34 -48.39
C SER A 43 28.71 -15.94 -48.43
N LYS A 44 28.28 -15.04 -47.55
CA LYS A 44 26.93 -14.44 -47.57
C LYS A 44 26.64 -13.67 -48.85
N GLU A 45 27.69 -13.21 -49.53
CA GLU A 45 27.65 -12.50 -50.81
C GLU A 45 27.66 -13.45 -52.02
N ALA A 46 27.73 -14.78 -51.81
CA ALA A 46 27.85 -15.75 -52.89
C ALA A 46 26.65 -15.71 -53.86
N THR A 47 26.97 -15.85 -55.14
CA THR A 47 26.00 -15.93 -56.23
C THR A 47 25.25 -17.27 -56.20
N GLU A 48 24.06 -17.34 -56.81
CA GLU A 48 23.30 -18.60 -56.86
C GLU A 48 24.07 -19.75 -57.52
N GLU A 49 24.95 -19.44 -58.48
CA GLU A 49 25.79 -20.41 -59.17
C GLU A 49 26.86 -20.99 -58.24
N GLU A 50 27.50 -20.15 -57.43
CA GLU A 50 28.50 -20.56 -56.43
C GLU A 50 27.89 -21.46 -55.34
N ILE A 51 26.65 -21.18 -54.93
CA ILE A 51 25.90 -22.01 -53.96
C ILE A 51 25.60 -23.39 -54.56
N LYS A 52 25.18 -23.44 -55.84
CA LYS A 52 24.92 -24.71 -56.55
C LYS A 52 26.20 -25.53 -56.73
N ASP A 53 27.31 -24.89 -57.01
CA ASP A 53 28.59 -25.59 -57.21
C ASP A 53 29.21 -26.07 -55.90
N ALA A 54 29.09 -25.31 -54.81
CA ALA A 54 29.48 -25.75 -53.47
C ALA A 54 28.68 -26.98 -53.01
N TYR A 55 27.36 -26.99 -53.25
CA TYR A 55 26.52 -28.15 -52.98
C TYR A 55 26.96 -29.39 -53.75
N LYS A 56 27.15 -29.29 -55.07
CA LYS A 56 27.61 -30.41 -55.91
C LYS A 56 28.95 -30.97 -55.42
N ARG A 57 29.87 -30.10 -55.00
CA ARG A 57 31.19 -30.48 -54.46
C ARG A 57 31.07 -31.25 -53.15
N LEU A 58 30.24 -30.78 -52.22
CA LEU A 58 30.03 -31.40 -50.91
C LEU A 58 29.28 -32.74 -51.01
N CYS A 59 28.26 -32.84 -51.86
CA CYS A 59 27.57 -34.10 -52.14
C CYS A 59 28.49 -35.17 -52.75
N ARG A 60 29.38 -34.81 -53.67
CA ARG A 60 30.37 -35.74 -54.23
C ARG A 60 31.40 -36.25 -53.21
N THR A 61 31.62 -35.48 -52.14
CA THR A 61 32.63 -35.79 -51.11
C THR A 61 32.05 -36.67 -50.02
N PHE A 62 30.83 -36.37 -49.57
CA PHE A 62 30.15 -37.09 -48.48
C PHE A 62 29.16 -38.17 -48.96
N HIS A 63 29.24 -38.60 -50.23
CA HIS A 63 28.36 -39.66 -50.74
C HIS A 63 28.56 -41.00 -49.98
N PRO A 64 27.49 -41.64 -49.45
CA PRO A 64 27.61 -42.84 -48.60
C PRO A 64 28.33 -44.01 -49.26
N ASP A 65 28.17 -44.18 -50.58
CA ASP A 65 28.77 -45.31 -51.32
C ASP A 65 30.28 -45.18 -51.55
N LYS A 66 30.87 -44.01 -51.29
CA LYS A 66 32.30 -43.78 -51.44
C LYS A 66 33.11 -44.26 -50.23
N HIS A 67 32.45 -44.61 -49.13
CA HIS A 67 33.06 -44.96 -47.85
C HIS A 67 32.80 -46.44 -47.52
N VAL A 68 33.86 -47.25 -47.50
CA VAL A 68 33.79 -48.70 -47.28
C VAL A 68 33.67 -49.07 -45.79
N ASN A 69 34.24 -48.24 -44.90
CA ASN A 69 34.22 -48.47 -43.46
C ASN A 69 32.84 -48.11 -42.86
N PRO A 70 32.16 -49.00 -42.12
CA PRO A 70 30.80 -48.78 -41.59
C PRO A 70 30.63 -47.54 -40.70
N GLU A 71 31.64 -47.16 -39.90
CA GLU A 71 31.57 -45.94 -39.09
C GLU A 71 31.64 -44.67 -39.96
N ASN A 72 32.56 -44.65 -40.94
CA ASN A 72 32.68 -43.55 -41.90
C ASN A 72 31.46 -43.44 -42.81
N LYS A 73 30.81 -44.57 -43.13
CA LYS A 73 29.57 -44.59 -43.92
C LYS A 73 28.42 -43.92 -43.18
N LYS A 74 28.23 -44.21 -41.88
CA LYS A 74 27.23 -43.53 -41.03
C LYS A 74 27.53 -42.04 -40.83
N ALA A 75 28.81 -41.69 -40.66
CA ALA A 75 29.23 -40.29 -40.54
C ALA A 75 29.06 -39.51 -41.86
N ALA A 76 29.29 -40.16 -43.00
CA ALA A 76 29.06 -39.58 -44.32
C ALA A 76 27.57 -39.43 -44.61
N GLU A 77 26.75 -40.41 -44.25
CA GLU A 77 25.30 -40.37 -44.42
C GLU A 77 24.64 -39.26 -43.59
N THR A 78 25.04 -39.07 -42.34
CA THR A 78 24.55 -37.95 -41.51
C THR A 78 24.97 -36.59 -42.08
N LYS A 79 26.21 -36.43 -42.52
CA LYS A 79 26.68 -35.19 -43.17
C LYS A 79 26.01 -34.96 -44.52
N PHE A 80 25.81 -36.00 -45.31
CA PHE A 80 25.14 -35.94 -46.60
C PHE A 80 23.66 -35.56 -46.43
N GLN A 81 22.98 -36.11 -45.42
CA GLN A 81 21.63 -35.68 -45.05
C GLN A 81 21.60 -34.22 -44.63
N VAL A 82 22.58 -33.71 -43.89
CA VAL A 82 22.66 -32.28 -43.54
C VAL A 82 22.89 -31.41 -44.78
N ILE A 83 23.76 -31.82 -45.72
CA ILE A 83 24.05 -31.10 -46.97
C ILE A 83 22.86 -31.14 -47.95
N GLN A 84 22.19 -32.28 -48.07
CA GLN A 84 20.99 -32.45 -48.89
C GLN A 84 19.80 -31.71 -48.28
N LYS A 85 19.65 -31.79 -46.95
CA LYS A 85 18.73 -30.95 -46.19
C LYS A 85 19.06 -29.48 -46.41
N ALA A 86 20.34 -29.11 -46.58
CA ALA A 86 20.77 -27.75 -46.87
C ALA A 86 20.49 -27.26 -48.31
N TYR A 87 20.00 -28.11 -49.23
CA TYR A 87 19.83 -27.75 -50.65
C TYR A 87 18.46 -28.11 -51.25
N GLU A 88 17.87 -29.28 -50.93
CA GLU A 88 16.67 -29.81 -51.60
C GLU A 88 15.35 -29.65 -50.81
N GLY A 89 15.41 -29.46 -49.48
CA GLY A 89 14.26 -29.07 -48.66
C GLY A 89 13.03 -30.00 -48.63
N LYS A 90 13.07 -31.23 -49.18
CA LYS A 90 11.98 -32.23 -49.11
C LYS A 90 12.46 -33.56 -48.54
N LEU A 91 11.78 -34.06 -47.50
CA LEU A 91 11.81 -35.47 -47.12
C LEU A 91 10.38 -36.03 -47.22
N ASN A 92 10.24 -37.17 -47.90
CA ASN A 92 8.97 -37.89 -48.00
C ASN A 92 8.43 -38.26 -46.62
N SER A 93 7.15 -37.93 -46.42
CA SER A 93 6.34 -38.29 -45.28
C SER A 93 6.04 -39.78 -45.27
N GLU A 94 6.49 -40.52 -44.25
CA GLU A 94 5.68 -41.61 -43.67
C GLU A 94 6.17 -42.20 -42.34
N ILE A 95 7.36 -41.87 -41.84
CA ILE A 95 7.83 -42.46 -40.57
C ILE A 95 8.41 -41.39 -39.64
N GLN A 96 7.58 -40.84 -38.75
CA GLN A 96 7.91 -40.53 -37.33
C GLN A 96 6.80 -39.73 -36.63
N ARG A 97 6.04 -40.42 -35.78
CA ARG A 97 5.33 -39.86 -34.62
C ARG A 97 5.83 -40.55 -33.36
N ALA A 98 6.82 -39.96 -32.70
CA ALA A 98 6.98 -39.99 -31.24
C ALA A 98 8.26 -39.24 -30.87
N TYR A 99 8.11 -38.20 -30.05
CA TYR A 99 9.18 -37.46 -29.35
C TYR A 99 10.20 -36.70 -30.21
N ILE A 100 9.87 -35.44 -30.49
CA ILE A 100 10.71 -34.21 -30.52
C ILE A 100 9.94 -33.18 -31.38
N PRO A 101 9.47 -32.05 -30.83
CA PRO A 101 9.02 -30.93 -31.65
C PRO A 101 10.24 -30.04 -31.91
N TYR A 102 10.66 -29.85 -33.16
CA TYR A 102 11.11 -28.58 -33.75
C TYR A 102 11.70 -28.84 -35.16
N ILE A 103 10.93 -28.35 -36.14
CA ILE A 103 11.32 -27.82 -37.45
C ILE A 103 11.92 -28.81 -38.46
N ILE A 104 10.99 -29.35 -39.25
CA ILE A 104 11.17 -29.72 -40.66
C ILE A 104 10.73 -28.49 -41.46
N PHE A 105 11.55 -28.06 -42.41
CA PHE A 105 11.40 -27.17 -43.58
C PHE A 105 12.78 -26.51 -43.79
N THR A 106 12.95 -25.53 -44.68
CA THR A 106 14.06 -24.55 -44.65
C THR A 106 15.35 -24.76 -45.47
N CYS A 107 15.30 -25.29 -46.70
CA CYS A 107 16.42 -25.00 -47.64
C CYS A 107 16.08 -24.74 -49.11
N SER A 108 14.84 -24.35 -49.38
CA SER A 108 14.57 -23.42 -50.49
C SER A 108 14.94 -21.97 -50.13
N VAL A 109 15.62 -21.75 -48.99
CA VAL A 109 15.80 -20.44 -48.36
C VAL A 109 16.90 -19.64 -49.06
N LEU A 110 18.08 -20.23 -49.28
CA LEU A 110 19.23 -19.52 -49.87
C LEU A 110 19.09 -19.29 -51.38
N THR A 111 18.23 -20.06 -52.04
CA THR A 111 17.94 -19.99 -53.49
C THR A 111 16.71 -19.14 -53.83
N ASP A 112 15.80 -18.90 -52.89
CA ASP A 112 14.63 -18.03 -53.08
C ASP A 112 15.00 -16.61 -52.60
N PRO A 113 15.07 -15.60 -53.50
CA PRO A 113 15.56 -14.27 -53.15
C PRO A 113 14.77 -13.64 -52.00
N ASN A 114 13.47 -13.94 -51.85
CA ASN A 114 12.66 -13.39 -50.77
C ASN A 114 12.95 -14.07 -49.42
N LYS A 115 13.16 -15.39 -49.41
CA LYS A 115 13.48 -16.13 -48.17
C LYS A 115 14.93 -15.93 -47.74
N ARG A 116 15.84 -15.72 -48.69
CA ARG A 116 17.25 -15.36 -48.44
C ARG A 116 17.33 -14.03 -47.69
N ILE A 117 16.58 -13.02 -48.14
CA ILE A 117 16.48 -11.72 -47.47
C ILE A 117 15.94 -11.85 -46.03
N VAL A 118 14.93 -12.69 -45.81
CA VAL A 118 14.37 -12.95 -44.48
C VAL A 118 15.38 -13.68 -43.58
N TYR A 119 16.11 -14.67 -44.11
CA TYR A 119 17.13 -15.42 -43.37
C TYR A 119 18.35 -14.57 -43.04
N ASP A 120 18.83 -13.73 -43.97
CA ASP A 120 19.97 -12.84 -43.78
C ASP A 120 19.71 -11.78 -42.70
N MET A 121 18.46 -11.33 -42.57
CA MET A 121 18.07 -10.35 -41.56
C MET A 121 17.68 -10.96 -40.21
N PHE A 122 17.02 -12.14 -40.19
CA PHE A 122 16.35 -12.66 -38.99
C PHE A 122 16.71 -14.12 -38.63
N GLY A 123 17.60 -14.78 -39.36
CA GLY A 123 18.01 -16.16 -39.10
C GLY A 123 16.87 -17.19 -39.28
N GLU A 124 16.99 -18.36 -38.64
CA GLU A 124 15.99 -19.43 -38.74
C GLU A 124 14.63 -19.05 -38.11
N GLU A 125 14.61 -18.19 -37.10
CA GLU A 125 13.39 -17.78 -36.41
C GLU A 125 12.44 -17.01 -37.34
N GLY A 126 12.98 -16.17 -38.24
CA GLY A 126 12.20 -15.41 -39.22
C GLY A 126 11.47 -16.27 -40.26
N LEU A 127 12.00 -17.47 -40.54
CA LEU A 127 11.40 -18.43 -41.49
C LEU A 127 10.27 -19.25 -40.87
N SER A 128 10.25 -19.37 -39.53
CA SER A 128 9.23 -20.12 -38.79
C SER A 128 7.91 -19.35 -38.64
N THR A 129 7.93 -18.03 -38.83
CA THR A 129 6.78 -17.15 -38.68
C THR A 129 5.99 -17.10 -40.00
N SER A 130 4.68 -17.37 -39.97
CA SER A 130 3.84 -17.30 -41.17
C SER A 130 3.55 -15.85 -41.54
N TRP A 131 4.19 -15.35 -42.59
CA TRP A 131 3.94 -14.03 -43.14
C TRP A 131 2.68 -14.09 -44.02
N GLU A 132 1.65 -13.28 -43.74
CA GLU A 132 0.59 -12.99 -44.72
C GLU A 132 1.18 -12.04 -45.76
N VAL A 133 1.84 -12.61 -46.77
CA VAL A 133 2.48 -11.83 -47.83
C VAL A 133 1.39 -11.28 -48.76
N GLY A 134 0.86 -10.12 -48.42
CA GLY A 134 0.08 -9.31 -49.36
C GLY A 134 0.96 -8.83 -50.52
N PRO A 135 0.39 -8.51 -51.71
CA PRO A 135 1.13 -8.21 -52.93
C PRO A 135 1.85 -6.84 -52.95
N ARG A 136 2.04 -6.19 -51.80
CA ARG A 136 2.81 -4.95 -51.70
C ARG A 136 4.21 -5.28 -51.17
N LEU A 137 5.21 -5.07 -52.03
CA LEU A 137 6.63 -5.09 -51.70
C LEU A 137 6.90 -4.05 -50.59
N LYS A 138 6.87 -4.46 -49.32
CA LYS A 138 7.26 -3.62 -48.18
C LYS A 138 8.78 -3.47 -48.18
N THR A 139 9.25 -2.27 -47.88
CA THR A 139 10.68 -1.99 -47.79
C THR A 139 11.32 -2.78 -46.63
N PRO A 140 12.65 -3.03 -46.65
CA PRO A 140 13.34 -3.74 -45.57
C PRO A 140 13.15 -3.11 -44.17
N GLN A 141 13.01 -1.79 -44.11
CA GLN A 141 12.74 -1.06 -42.87
C GLN A 141 11.32 -1.30 -42.35
N GLU A 142 10.31 -1.27 -43.22
CA GLU A 142 8.92 -1.56 -42.86
C GLU A 142 8.74 -3.02 -42.39
N LEU A 143 9.47 -3.97 -42.99
CA LEU A 143 9.48 -5.37 -42.54
C LEU A 143 10.08 -5.52 -41.14
N ARG A 144 11.13 -4.76 -40.81
CA ARG A 144 11.73 -4.74 -39.47
C ARG A 144 10.77 -4.19 -38.43
N GLU A 145 10.11 -3.07 -38.74
CA GLU A 145 9.12 -2.47 -37.84
C GLU A 145 7.91 -3.38 -37.63
N GLU A 146 7.43 -4.06 -38.68
CA GLU A 146 6.34 -5.03 -38.59
C GLU A 146 6.71 -6.26 -37.74
N PHE A 147 7.93 -6.78 -37.91
CA PHE A 147 8.45 -7.87 -37.09
C PHE A 147 8.58 -7.47 -35.62
N GLU A 148 9.16 -6.30 -35.35
CA GLU A 148 9.23 -5.77 -33.99
C GLU A 148 7.84 -5.57 -33.39
N ARG A 149 6.87 -5.11 -34.19
CA ARG A 149 5.48 -4.96 -33.77
C ARG A 149 4.82 -6.29 -33.43
N GLN A 150 4.97 -7.31 -34.28
CA GLN A 150 4.43 -8.65 -34.03
C GLN A 150 5.12 -9.34 -32.85
N ALA A 151 6.45 -9.22 -32.73
CA ALA A 151 7.19 -9.72 -31.58
C ALA A 151 6.73 -9.06 -30.27
N ARG A 152 6.47 -7.75 -30.28
CA ARG A 152 5.89 -7.03 -29.13
C ARG A 152 4.48 -7.53 -28.80
N LEU A 153 3.61 -7.70 -29.80
CA LEU A 153 2.26 -8.23 -29.60
C LEU A 153 2.26 -9.66 -29.07
N LYS A 154 3.13 -10.53 -29.60
CA LYS A 154 3.28 -11.91 -29.15
C LYS A 154 3.81 -11.98 -27.72
N ARG A 155 4.84 -11.20 -27.38
CA ARG A 155 5.32 -11.06 -25.99
C ARG A 155 4.23 -10.51 -25.06
N GLN A 156 3.44 -9.54 -25.51
CA GLN A 156 2.30 -9.04 -24.74
C GLN A 156 1.27 -10.14 -24.47
N GLN A 157 0.88 -10.91 -25.49
CA GLN A 157 -0.03 -12.05 -25.34
C GLN A 157 0.54 -13.16 -24.45
N GLU A 158 1.83 -13.45 -24.56
CA GLU A 158 2.51 -14.43 -23.70
C GLU A 158 2.47 -13.95 -22.23
N VAL A 159 2.77 -12.68 -21.95
CA VAL A 159 2.69 -12.10 -20.60
C VAL A 159 1.26 -12.06 -20.06
N GLU A 160 0.28 -11.70 -20.89
CA GLU A 160 -1.14 -11.73 -20.51
C GLU A 160 -1.66 -13.15 -20.25
N ASN A 161 -1.11 -14.15 -20.96
CA ASN A 161 -1.40 -15.56 -20.73
C ASN A 161 -0.66 -16.13 -19.51
N MET A 162 0.47 -15.52 -19.11
CA MET A 162 1.20 -15.92 -17.90
C MET A 162 0.43 -15.57 -16.63
N ILE A 163 -0.24 -14.41 -16.58
CA ILE A 163 -0.98 -13.95 -15.40
C ILE A 163 -2.42 -13.60 -15.79
N HIS A 164 -3.34 -14.53 -15.52
CA HIS A 164 -4.76 -14.25 -15.63
C HIS A 164 -5.26 -13.55 -14.36
N SER A 165 -5.44 -12.24 -14.46
CA SER A 165 -6.09 -11.45 -13.42
C SER A 165 -7.60 -11.35 -13.66
N LYS A 166 -8.41 -11.58 -12.63
CA LYS A 166 -9.85 -11.35 -12.65
C LYS A 166 -10.27 -10.63 -11.38
N GLY A 167 -10.81 -9.42 -11.52
CA GLY A 167 -11.44 -8.67 -10.44
C GLY A 167 -12.94 -8.66 -10.63
N ASP A 168 -13.68 -8.92 -9.56
CA ASP A 168 -15.14 -8.87 -9.50
C ASP A 168 -15.56 -8.03 -8.30
N ILE A 169 -16.34 -6.99 -8.55
CA ILE A 169 -16.98 -6.17 -7.51
C ILE A 169 -18.48 -6.35 -7.67
N GLN A 170 -19.15 -6.80 -6.62
CA GLN A 170 -20.59 -7.02 -6.58
C GLN A 170 -21.20 -6.27 -5.40
N LEU A 171 -22.15 -5.39 -5.71
CA LEU A 171 -22.98 -4.67 -4.76
C LEU A 171 -24.37 -5.30 -4.74
N SER A 172 -24.86 -5.65 -3.57
CA SER A 172 -26.23 -6.12 -3.33
C SER A 172 -26.99 -5.05 -2.56
N ILE A 173 -28.14 -4.65 -3.09
CA ILE A 173 -29.02 -3.62 -2.55
C ILE A 173 -30.38 -4.27 -2.28
N ASP A 174 -30.83 -4.23 -1.04
CA ASP A 174 -32.19 -4.61 -0.69
C ASP A 174 -33.13 -3.44 -0.99
N ALA A 175 -34.10 -3.68 -1.87
CA ALA A 175 -35.10 -2.71 -2.29
C ALA A 175 -36.51 -3.08 -1.82
N THR A 176 -36.64 -4.05 -0.92
CA THR A 176 -37.94 -4.52 -0.44
C THR A 176 -38.78 -3.37 0.15
N GLN A 177 -38.14 -2.48 0.94
CA GLN A 177 -38.81 -1.32 1.53
C GLN A 177 -39.24 -0.26 0.50
N ALA A 178 -38.61 -0.20 -0.67
CA ALA A 178 -39.00 0.70 -1.74
C ALA A 178 -40.31 0.26 -2.44
N PHE A 179 -40.62 -1.04 -2.42
CA PHE A 179 -41.84 -1.60 -3.01
C PHE A 179 -42.95 -1.89 -1.99
N ASN A 180 -42.60 -2.18 -0.73
CA ASN A 180 -43.56 -2.38 0.35
C ASN A 180 -43.06 -1.77 1.68
N PRO A 181 -43.27 -0.46 1.89
CA PRO A 181 -42.91 0.19 3.14
C PRO A 181 -43.81 -0.33 4.28
N TYR A 182 -43.19 -0.79 5.38
CA TYR A 182 -43.91 -1.33 6.55
C TYR A 182 -44.81 -0.31 7.28
N ASP A 183 -44.68 0.97 6.94
CA ASP A 183 -45.24 2.08 7.70
C ASP A 183 -46.68 2.40 7.23
N ARG A 184 -47.68 1.79 7.87
CA ARG A 184 -49.12 1.97 7.60
C ARG A 184 -49.62 3.42 7.74
N ARG A 185 -48.84 4.34 8.33
CA ARG A 185 -49.27 5.73 8.61
C ARG A 185 -49.10 6.71 7.44
N ARG A 186 -48.31 6.37 6.40
CA ARG A 186 -48.14 7.24 5.21
C ARG A 186 -48.97 6.73 4.02
N ASN A 187 -50.29 6.64 4.20
CA ASN A 187 -51.25 6.47 3.10
C ASN A 187 -51.45 7.78 2.33
N ARG A 188 -50.44 8.25 1.62
CA ARG A 188 -50.64 9.06 0.42
C ARG A 188 -50.03 8.29 -0.73
N LEU A 189 -50.85 8.01 -1.75
CA LEU A 189 -50.46 7.47 -3.05
C LEU A 189 -49.21 8.21 -3.55
N SER A 190 -48.02 7.72 -3.21
CA SER A 190 -46.78 8.35 -3.62
C SER A 190 -46.47 7.84 -5.01
N THR A 191 -46.67 8.70 -6.00
CA THR A 191 -46.05 8.58 -7.32
C THR A 191 -44.60 8.12 -7.18
N PHE A 192 -44.22 7.07 -7.90
CA PHE A 192 -42.86 6.51 -7.91
C PHE A 192 -41.86 7.64 -8.21
N ASN A 193 -41.15 8.10 -7.17
CA ASN A 193 -40.14 9.13 -7.29
C ASN A 193 -38.78 8.49 -7.03
N MET A 194 -37.84 8.66 -7.97
CA MET A 194 -36.48 8.11 -7.89
C MET A 194 -35.77 8.49 -6.58
N LYS A 195 -36.08 9.68 -6.04
CA LYS A 195 -35.52 10.13 -4.77
C LYS A 195 -35.99 9.25 -3.59
N ASN A 196 -37.28 8.90 -3.56
CA ASN A 196 -37.85 8.03 -2.53
C ASN A 196 -37.38 6.57 -2.69
N PHE A 197 -37.12 6.12 -3.92
CA PHE A 197 -36.56 4.79 -4.18
C PHE A 197 -35.16 4.66 -3.57
N PHE A 198 -34.26 5.62 -3.79
CA PHE A 198 -32.91 5.59 -3.22
C PHE A 198 -32.90 5.78 -1.69
N GLU A 199 -33.84 6.54 -1.13
CA GLU A 199 -33.97 6.74 0.32
C GLU A 199 -34.44 5.47 1.05
N ASN A 200 -35.25 4.62 0.40
CA ASN A 200 -35.80 3.38 0.95
C ASN A 200 -35.04 2.11 0.51
N THR A 201 -33.83 2.26 -0.02
CA THR A 201 -32.96 1.12 -0.37
C THR A 201 -31.79 1.01 0.60
N GLU A 202 -31.47 -0.21 1.03
CA GLU A 202 -30.34 -0.46 1.92
C GLU A 202 -29.26 -1.30 1.22
N ILE A 203 -28.00 -0.88 1.34
CA ILE A 203 -26.87 -1.68 0.86
C ILE A 203 -26.63 -2.81 1.86
N THR A 204 -27.03 -4.03 1.51
CA THR A 204 -26.90 -5.19 2.39
C THR A 204 -25.52 -5.82 2.34
N GLN A 205 -24.92 -5.90 1.14
CA GLN A 205 -23.68 -6.61 0.95
C GLN A 205 -22.80 -6.01 -0.15
N LEU A 206 -21.51 -5.90 0.12
CA LEU A 206 -20.47 -5.59 -0.85
C LEU A 206 -19.47 -6.75 -0.88
N ASN A 207 -19.34 -7.40 -2.02
CA ASN A 207 -18.43 -8.50 -2.25
C ASN A 207 -17.39 -8.10 -3.29
N MET A 208 -16.12 -8.06 -2.91
CA MET A 208 -15.01 -7.86 -3.84
C MET A 208 -14.16 -9.10 -3.86
N LYS A 209 -13.84 -9.59 -5.04
CA LYS A 209 -12.97 -10.73 -5.25
C LYS A 209 -11.96 -10.38 -6.32
N HIS A 210 -10.69 -10.61 -6.04
CA HIS A 210 -9.63 -10.47 -7.00
C HIS A 210 -8.79 -11.74 -7.01
N SER A 211 -8.60 -12.33 -8.20
CA SER A 211 -7.81 -13.55 -8.36
C SER A 211 -6.68 -13.34 -9.35
N PHE A 212 -5.48 -13.78 -8.97
CA PHE A 212 -4.33 -13.95 -9.83
C PHE A 212 -4.11 -15.43 -10.09
N GLU A 213 -4.13 -15.84 -11.34
CA GLU A 213 -3.81 -17.20 -11.76
C GLU A 213 -2.53 -17.18 -12.59
N THR A 214 -1.54 -17.97 -12.18
CA THR A 214 -0.24 -18.09 -12.85
C THR A 214 0.11 -19.56 -13.03
N GLN A 215 0.70 -19.91 -14.18
CA GLN A 215 1.23 -21.25 -14.42
C GLN A 215 2.70 -21.28 -13.98
N LEU A 216 3.04 -22.06 -12.95
CA LEU A 216 4.44 -22.25 -12.52
C LEU A 216 5.16 -23.27 -13.41
N ARG A 217 4.42 -24.30 -13.83
CA ARG A 217 4.83 -25.35 -14.77
C ARG A 217 3.61 -25.71 -15.62
N PRO A 218 3.77 -26.36 -16.79
CA PRO A 218 2.63 -26.79 -17.60
C PRO A 218 1.60 -27.65 -16.85
N GLN A 219 2.06 -28.38 -15.83
CA GLN A 219 1.23 -29.24 -14.97
C GLN A 219 0.86 -28.61 -13.62
N THR A 220 1.38 -27.42 -13.28
CA THR A 220 1.20 -26.80 -11.96
C THR A 220 0.76 -25.36 -12.10
N GLN A 221 -0.44 -25.07 -11.62
CA GLN A 221 -1.04 -23.75 -11.60
C GLN A 221 -1.17 -23.26 -10.16
N VAL A 222 -0.91 -21.97 -9.95
CA VAL A 222 -1.11 -21.30 -8.67
C VAL A 222 -2.18 -20.24 -8.86
N VAL A 223 -3.19 -20.27 -8.00
CA VAL A 223 -4.27 -19.29 -7.96
C VAL A 223 -4.26 -18.61 -6.60
N ILE A 224 -4.09 -17.31 -6.58
CA ILE A 224 -4.17 -16.49 -5.36
C ILE A 224 -5.43 -15.65 -5.45
N ILE A 225 -6.33 -15.80 -4.48
CA ILE A 225 -7.61 -15.11 -4.44
C ILE A 225 -7.65 -14.25 -3.19
N GLY A 226 -7.69 -12.92 -3.34
CA GLY A 226 -8.12 -12.01 -2.30
C GLY A 226 -9.63 -11.80 -2.39
N GLN A 227 -10.36 -12.09 -1.32
CA GLN A 227 -11.81 -11.81 -1.28
C GLN A 227 -12.13 -11.01 -0.02
N THR A 228 -13.02 -10.03 -0.16
CA THR A 228 -13.52 -9.19 0.91
C THR A 228 -15.03 -9.15 0.85
N LEU A 229 -15.66 -9.43 1.98
CA LEU A 229 -17.10 -9.41 2.14
C LEU A 229 -17.46 -8.43 3.25
N LEU A 230 -18.17 -7.36 2.89
CA LEU A 230 -18.81 -6.44 3.81
C LEU A 230 -20.31 -6.76 3.84
N ARG A 231 -20.87 -7.03 5.02
CA ARG A 231 -22.31 -7.25 5.19
C ARG A 231 -22.79 -6.45 6.40
N ASN A 232 -23.80 -5.60 6.21
CA ASN A 232 -24.38 -4.76 7.26
C ASN A 232 -23.33 -4.00 8.09
N GLY A 233 -22.33 -3.43 7.42
CA GLY A 233 -21.26 -2.64 8.05
C GLY A 233 -20.14 -3.45 8.72
N ILE A 234 -20.25 -4.78 8.81
CA ILE A 234 -19.18 -5.65 9.32
C ILE A 234 -18.47 -6.30 8.13
N GLY A 235 -17.16 -6.11 8.04
CA GLY A 235 -16.33 -6.56 6.93
C GLY A 235 -15.27 -7.54 7.35
N GLY A 236 -15.06 -8.57 6.54
CA GLY A 236 -13.95 -9.49 6.65
C GLY A 236 -13.30 -9.72 5.30
N GLY A 237 -11.98 -9.79 5.28
CA GLY A 237 -11.21 -10.16 4.10
C GLY A 237 -10.35 -11.38 4.37
N ASN A 238 -10.12 -12.20 3.35
CA ASN A 238 -9.15 -13.27 3.40
C ASN A 238 -8.44 -13.44 2.06
N ILE A 239 -7.20 -13.89 2.15
CA ILE A 239 -6.39 -14.28 1.01
C ILE A 239 -6.28 -15.80 1.02
N VAL A 240 -6.59 -16.41 -0.11
CA VAL A 240 -6.60 -17.86 -0.29
C VAL A 240 -5.68 -18.21 -1.45
N GLY A 241 -4.57 -18.88 -1.16
CA GLY A 241 -3.74 -19.50 -2.18
C GLY A 241 -4.26 -20.89 -2.50
N THR A 242 -4.29 -21.27 -3.78
CA THR A 242 -4.64 -22.61 -4.26
C THR A 242 -3.53 -23.07 -5.19
N LEU A 243 -2.92 -24.21 -4.87
CA LEU A 243 -1.98 -24.91 -5.72
C LEU A 243 -2.73 -26.04 -6.43
N ARG A 244 -2.85 -25.95 -7.75
CA ARG A 244 -3.44 -26.97 -8.59
C ARG A 244 -2.33 -27.70 -9.33
N HIS A 245 -2.27 -29.02 -9.18
CA HIS A 245 -1.30 -29.85 -9.88
C HIS A 245 -2.01 -30.97 -10.65
N SER A 246 -1.81 -31.02 -11.96
CA SER A 246 -2.32 -32.07 -12.84
C SER A 246 -1.28 -33.17 -13.02
N PHE A 247 -1.47 -34.31 -12.35
CA PHE A 247 -0.64 -35.49 -12.52
C PHE A 247 -0.87 -36.17 -13.88
N SER A 248 -2.07 -36.03 -14.45
CA SER A 248 -2.40 -36.42 -15.82
C SER A 248 -3.58 -35.58 -16.34
N PRO A 249 -3.91 -35.62 -17.65
CA PRO A 249 -5.12 -34.97 -18.17
C PRO A 249 -6.44 -35.46 -17.52
N LYS A 250 -6.40 -36.60 -16.84
CA LYS A 250 -7.56 -37.22 -16.16
C LYS A 250 -7.52 -37.08 -14.64
N ILE A 251 -6.36 -36.81 -14.05
CA ILE A 251 -6.13 -36.78 -12.61
C ILE A 251 -5.42 -35.48 -12.24
N TRP A 252 -6.08 -34.69 -11.41
CA TRP A 252 -5.51 -33.45 -10.88
C TRP A 252 -5.93 -33.29 -9.43
N ALA A 253 -5.09 -32.59 -8.68
CA ALA A 253 -5.31 -32.27 -7.28
C ALA A 253 -5.27 -30.75 -7.07
N GLU A 254 -6.15 -30.27 -6.20
CA GLU A 254 -6.15 -28.89 -5.69
C GLU A 254 -5.87 -28.88 -4.19
N LEU A 255 -4.81 -28.17 -3.81
CA LEU A 255 -4.40 -27.93 -2.44
C LEU A 255 -4.69 -26.47 -2.10
N CYS A 256 -5.47 -26.24 -1.05
CA CYS A 256 -5.83 -24.89 -0.63
C CYS A 256 -5.78 -24.83 0.90
N PRO A 257 -4.83 -24.11 1.51
CA PRO A 257 -4.85 -23.84 2.95
C PRO A 257 -6.12 -23.07 3.34
N GLN A 258 -6.90 -23.63 4.26
CA GLN A 258 -8.12 -22.98 4.76
C GLN A 258 -8.16 -22.97 6.29
N ARG A 259 -7.45 -21.99 6.89
CA ARG A 259 -7.72 -21.28 8.16
C ARG A 259 -6.51 -20.40 8.52
N PRO A 260 -6.71 -19.07 8.64
CA PRO A 260 -6.45 -18.45 9.92
C PRO A 260 -7.78 -17.91 10.42
N HIS A 261 -8.21 -18.33 11.61
CA HIS A 261 -9.30 -17.63 12.28
C HIS A 261 -8.92 -16.15 12.40
N ILE A 262 -9.77 -15.31 11.80
CA ILE A 262 -10.19 -13.97 12.19
C ILE A 262 -9.43 -13.49 13.44
N VAL A 263 -8.50 -12.55 13.26
CA VAL A 263 -8.09 -11.66 14.36
C VAL A 263 -9.30 -10.77 14.61
N LEU A 264 -10.20 -11.27 15.45
CA LEU A 264 -11.15 -10.42 16.15
C LEU A 264 -10.25 -9.67 17.13
N MET A 265 -9.97 -8.41 16.83
CA MET A 265 -9.23 -7.53 17.74
C MET A 265 -10.16 -7.22 18.93
N LYS A 266 -10.35 -8.21 19.79
CA LYS A 266 -10.78 -8.04 21.17
C LYS A 266 -9.55 -8.24 22.03
N THR A 267 -9.27 -7.21 22.82
CA THR A 267 -8.37 -7.18 23.97
C THR A 267 -8.45 -8.51 24.74
N GLY A 268 -7.34 -9.26 24.77
CA GLY A 268 -7.29 -10.54 25.48
C GLY A 268 -6.27 -11.51 24.88
N MET A 269 -5.07 -11.49 25.43
CA MET A 269 -3.96 -12.37 25.09
C MET A 269 -4.24 -13.79 25.61
N TYR A 270 -4.52 -14.75 24.73
CA TYR A 270 -4.37 -16.18 25.02
C TYR A 270 -3.81 -16.89 23.79
N LEU A 271 -2.52 -17.21 23.83
CA LEU A 271 -1.90 -18.21 22.94
C LEU A 271 -2.34 -19.60 23.40
N LYS A 272 -3.13 -20.30 22.58
CA LYS A 272 -3.24 -21.77 22.61
C LYS A 272 -2.71 -22.34 21.29
N ASN A 273 -1.86 -23.37 21.43
CA ASN A 273 -1.18 -24.12 20.37
C ASN A 273 -2.05 -24.33 19.11
N LYS A 274 -1.64 -23.74 17.98
CA LYS A 274 -2.29 -23.92 16.67
C LYS A 274 -1.49 -24.90 15.82
N ILE A 275 -2.06 -26.07 15.61
CA ILE A 275 -1.64 -27.08 14.63
C ILE A 275 -1.99 -26.54 13.23
N TYR A 276 -1.03 -26.59 12.29
CA TYR A 276 -1.22 -26.21 10.89
C TYR A 276 -2.04 -27.30 10.18
N GLU A 277 -3.32 -27.06 9.91
CA GLU A 277 -4.14 -28.00 9.13
C GLU A 277 -3.96 -27.75 7.62
N CYS A 278 -3.25 -28.65 6.94
CA CYS A 278 -3.17 -28.67 5.49
C CYS A 278 -4.44 -29.36 4.93
N LYS A 279 -5.14 -28.72 3.99
CA LYS A 279 -6.43 -29.18 3.47
C LYS A 279 -6.32 -29.56 2.00
N ILE A 280 -6.63 -30.82 1.70
CA ILE A 280 -6.71 -31.35 0.33
C ILE A 280 -8.14 -31.12 -0.17
N VAL A 281 -8.34 -30.11 -1.03
CA VAL A 281 -9.68 -29.61 -1.33
C VAL A 281 -10.34 -30.36 -2.46
N LYS A 282 -9.62 -30.98 -3.41
CA LYS A 282 -10.26 -31.86 -4.40
C LYS A 282 -9.25 -32.82 -5.02
N ILE A 283 -9.50 -34.13 -4.95
CA ILE A 283 -8.83 -35.13 -5.79
C ILE A 283 -9.89 -35.77 -6.68
N GLN A 284 -9.72 -35.69 -8.00
CA GLN A 284 -10.55 -36.40 -8.97
C GLN A 284 -9.81 -37.66 -9.44
N PHE A 285 -10.30 -38.84 -9.08
CA PHE A 285 -9.55 -40.10 -9.24
C PHE A 285 -9.70 -40.77 -10.61
N LEU A 286 -10.84 -40.64 -11.28
CA LEU A 286 -11.08 -41.32 -12.55
C LEU A 286 -12.07 -40.57 -13.44
N LYS A 287 -11.72 -40.46 -14.72
CA LYS A 287 -12.65 -40.21 -15.83
C LYS A 287 -12.60 -41.45 -16.73
N TYR A 288 -13.46 -42.43 -16.45
CA TYR A 288 -13.63 -43.58 -17.34
C TYR A 288 -14.64 -43.22 -18.44
N ILE A 289 -14.22 -43.34 -19.70
CA ILE A 289 -15.07 -43.16 -20.88
C ILE A 289 -15.06 -44.50 -21.60
N PRO A 290 -16.12 -45.33 -21.50
CA PRO A 290 -16.28 -46.46 -22.39
C PRO A 290 -16.46 -45.93 -23.82
N PRO A 291 -15.66 -46.36 -24.81
CA PRO A 291 -15.76 -45.83 -26.19
C PRO A 291 -17.13 -46.10 -26.86
N LEU A 292 -17.91 -47.06 -26.35
CA LEU A 292 -19.22 -47.46 -26.88
C LEU A 292 -20.42 -46.76 -26.25
N LEU A 293 -20.25 -46.14 -25.08
CA LEU A 293 -21.34 -45.51 -24.33
C LEU A 293 -20.90 -44.08 -24.04
N LYS A 294 -21.60 -43.07 -24.55
CA LYS A 294 -21.35 -41.64 -24.33
C LYS A 294 -21.57 -41.20 -22.86
N SER A 295 -21.12 -42.02 -21.92
CA SER A 295 -21.27 -41.94 -20.48
C SER A 295 -19.90 -41.74 -19.86
N PHE A 296 -19.86 -41.03 -18.73
CA PHE A 296 -18.65 -40.84 -17.96
C PHE A 296 -18.96 -40.84 -16.48
N ILE A 297 -18.01 -41.28 -15.67
CA ILE A 297 -18.10 -41.21 -14.21
C ILE A 297 -17.00 -40.26 -13.73
N ILE A 298 -17.38 -39.37 -12.82
CA ILE A 298 -16.50 -38.43 -12.13
C ILE A 298 -16.62 -38.73 -10.64
N VAL A 299 -15.51 -39.07 -10.01
CA VAL A 299 -15.41 -39.19 -8.55
C VAL A 299 -14.53 -38.07 -8.04
N SER A 300 -15.09 -37.20 -7.20
CA SER A 300 -14.31 -36.15 -6.52
C SER A 300 -14.34 -36.33 -5.00
N ALA A 301 -13.17 -36.35 -4.40
CA ALA A 301 -12.98 -36.41 -2.95
C ALA A 301 -12.58 -35.03 -2.42
N HIS A 302 -13.32 -34.52 -1.44
CA HIS A 302 -13.08 -33.24 -0.79
C HIS A 302 -12.78 -33.47 0.69
N SER A 303 -11.57 -33.15 1.18
CA SER A 303 -11.25 -33.28 2.60
C SER A 303 -11.12 -31.93 3.30
N GLY A 304 -11.61 -31.89 4.55
CA GLY A 304 -11.50 -30.78 5.50
C GLY A 304 -10.13 -30.63 6.14
N SER A 305 -9.50 -31.77 6.39
CA SER A 305 -8.26 -31.96 7.12
C SER A 305 -7.69 -33.32 6.73
N ILE A 306 -6.37 -33.52 6.79
CA ILE A 306 -5.76 -34.84 6.57
C ILE A 306 -6.28 -35.87 7.61
N TYR A 307 -6.69 -35.38 8.78
CA TYR A 307 -7.20 -36.20 9.88
C TYR A 307 -8.71 -36.52 9.78
N SER A 308 -9.43 -35.92 8.83
CA SER A 308 -10.86 -36.20 8.59
C SER A 308 -11.05 -37.01 7.30
N PRO A 309 -11.95 -38.01 7.26
CA PRO A 309 -12.26 -38.72 6.03
C PRO A 309 -12.86 -37.77 4.98
N PRO A 310 -12.49 -37.90 3.69
CA PRO A 310 -12.96 -37.02 2.63
C PRO A 310 -14.44 -37.27 2.29
N ASN A 311 -15.18 -36.20 2.05
CA ASN A 311 -16.52 -36.29 1.47
C ASN A 311 -16.38 -36.67 0.00
N LEU A 312 -17.03 -37.76 -0.39
CA LEU A 312 -16.99 -38.27 -1.76
C LEU A 312 -18.22 -37.78 -2.52
N VAL A 313 -18.00 -37.35 -3.76
CA VAL A 313 -19.05 -36.96 -4.69
C VAL A 313 -18.89 -37.79 -5.94
N PHE A 314 -19.88 -38.66 -6.19
CA PHE A 314 -19.96 -39.51 -7.36
C PHE A 314 -20.89 -38.84 -8.36
N THR A 315 -20.41 -38.54 -9.56
CA THR A 315 -21.22 -37.97 -10.64
C THR A 315 -21.15 -38.88 -11.85
N GLY A 316 -22.26 -39.54 -12.17
CA GLY A 316 -22.45 -40.25 -13.43
C GLY A 316 -23.09 -39.33 -14.45
N GLY A 317 -22.43 -39.08 -15.57
CA GLY A 317 -22.97 -38.29 -16.68
C GLY A 317 -23.22 -39.16 -17.91
N ARG A 318 -24.25 -38.83 -18.69
CA ARG A 318 -24.52 -39.44 -20.00
C ARG A 318 -24.97 -38.37 -20.99
N VAL A 319 -24.32 -38.33 -22.14
CA VAL A 319 -24.75 -37.49 -23.26
C VAL A 319 -26.01 -38.12 -23.86
N LEU A 320 -27.15 -37.45 -23.69
CA LEU A 320 -28.48 -37.92 -24.11
C LEU A 320 -28.81 -37.49 -25.55
N GLY A 321 -28.19 -36.41 -26.04
CA GLY A 321 -28.36 -35.88 -27.40
C GLY A 321 -27.12 -35.12 -27.88
N LYS A 322 -27.16 -34.49 -29.06
CA LYS A 322 -26.01 -33.73 -29.61
C LYS A 322 -25.53 -32.63 -28.66
N ASN A 323 -26.46 -31.96 -27.98
CA ASN A 323 -26.20 -30.79 -27.15
C ASN A 323 -26.70 -30.97 -25.70
N VAL A 324 -27.15 -32.17 -25.32
CA VAL A 324 -27.83 -32.43 -24.04
C VAL A 324 -27.11 -33.53 -23.27
N THR A 325 -26.78 -33.26 -22.01
CA THR A 325 -26.14 -34.19 -21.09
C THR A 325 -26.91 -34.25 -19.79
N GLY A 326 -27.26 -35.47 -19.37
CA GLY A 326 -27.83 -35.74 -18.05
C GLY A 326 -26.74 -36.11 -17.05
N TYR A 327 -26.92 -35.73 -15.79
CA TYR A 327 -26.04 -36.04 -14.68
C TYR A 327 -26.84 -36.59 -13.50
N LEU A 328 -26.27 -37.58 -12.83
CA LEU A 328 -26.70 -38.09 -11.53
C LEU A 328 -25.53 -37.90 -10.57
N THR A 329 -25.69 -37.05 -9.56
CA THR A 329 -24.68 -36.74 -8.57
C THR A 329 -25.11 -37.22 -7.19
N TYR A 330 -24.34 -38.12 -6.58
CA TYR A 330 -24.49 -38.54 -5.20
C TYR A 330 -23.38 -37.94 -4.33
N LYS A 331 -23.76 -37.17 -3.32
CA LYS A 331 -22.87 -36.60 -2.30
C LYS A 331 -22.99 -37.46 -1.05
N THR A 332 -21.91 -38.12 -0.64
CA THR A 332 -21.94 -39.00 0.55
C THR A 332 -22.21 -38.25 1.85
N GLY A 333 -21.91 -36.95 1.90
CA GLY A 333 -21.89 -36.17 3.14
C GLY A 333 -20.74 -36.62 4.06
N ALA A 334 -20.80 -36.16 5.30
CA ALA A 334 -19.85 -36.49 6.35
C ALA A 334 -20.04 -37.93 6.86
N TRP A 335 -19.05 -38.79 6.63
CA TRP A 335 -19.00 -40.16 7.19
C TRP A 335 -17.81 -40.31 8.15
N SER A 336 -17.80 -41.37 8.96
CA SER A 336 -16.73 -41.75 9.89
C SER A 336 -16.40 -43.23 9.71
N LEU A 337 -15.13 -43.59 9.79
CA LEU A 337 -14.67 -44.97 9.65
C LEU A 337 -13.67 -45.28 10.77
N GLY A 338 -14.10 -46.04 11.78
CA GLY A 338 -13.27 -46.39 12.93
C GLY A 338 -12.81 -45.15 13.74
N PRO A 339 -11.54 -45.08 14.18
CA PRO A 339 -10.99 -43.93 14.92
C PRO A 339 -10.94 -42.64 14.09
N TRP A 340 -11.04 -42.77 12.76
CA TRP A 340 -10.97 -41.66 11.83
C TRP A 340 -12.25 -40.81 11.98
N ARG A 341 -12.09 -39.58 12.51
CA ARG A 341 -13.14 -38.61 12.90
C ARG A 341 -13.74 -38.74 14.33
N ALA A 342 -13.18 -39.58 15.20
CA ALA A 342 -13.78 -39.83 16.53
C ALA A 342 -13.77 -38.62 17.50
N ASN A 343 -12.82 -37.66 17.35
CA ASN A 343 -12.59 -36.58 18.33
C ASN A 343 -13.10 -35.18 17.91
N GLU A 344 -13.78 -35.03 16.77
CA GLU A 344 -14.28 -33.72 16.29
C GLU A 344 -15.79 -33.54 16.51
N LEU A 345 -16.19 -33.31 17.76
CA LEU A 345 -17.61 -33.16 18.18
C LEU A 345 -18.29 -31.84 17.79
N TYR A 346 -17.54 -30.82 17.34
CA TYR A 346 -18.05 -29.44 17.22
C TYR A 346 -18.24 -28.88 15.79
N TYR A 347 -18.08 -29.68 14.73
CA TYR A 347 -18.31 -29.23 13.35
C TYR A 347 -19.71 -29.55 12.81
N ARG A 348 -20.33 -28.58 12.13
CA ARG A 348 -21.58 -28.74 11.37
C ARG A 348 -21.40 -29.84 10.31
N ARG A 349 -21.96 -31.03 10.55
CA ARG A 349 -21.87 -32.18 9.64
C ARG A 349 -22.53 -31.85 8.29
N GLU A 350 -21.77 -31.98 7.19
CA GLU A 350 -22.35 -31.97 5.84
C GLU A 350 -23.24 -33.21 5.67
N ARG A 351 -24.49 -33.04 5.24
CA ARG A 351 -25.44 -34.14 5.07
C ARG A 351 -25.40 -34.70 3.66
N SER A 352 -25.74 -35.98 3.50
CA SER A 352 -25.83 -36.65 2.21
C SER A 352 -26.95 -36.05 1.34
N ALA A 353 -26.74 -36.01 0.03
CA ALA A 353 -27.70 -35.51 -0.94
C ALA A 353 -27.54 -36.20 -2.30
N VAL A 354 -28.65 -36.35 -3.01
CA VAL A 354 -28.71 -36.83 -4.40
C VAL A 354 -29.19 -35.68 -5.27
N ALA A 355 -28.53 -35.43 -6.40
CA ALA A 355 -28.96 -34.46 -7.40
C ALA A 355 -29.09 -35.13 -8.76
N ILE A 356 -30.18 -34.85 -9.46
CA ILE A 356 -30.40 -35.22 -10.85
C ILE A 356 -30.43 -33.92 -11.64
N SER A 357 -29.59 -33.80 -12.66
CA SER A 357 -29.58 -32.61 -13.52
C SER A 357 -29.54 -32.95 -15.00
N ILE A 358 -30.10 -32.06 -15.81
CA ILE A 358 -30.07 -32.12 -17.26
C ILE A 358 -29.63 -30.76 -17.75
N SER A 359 -28.54 -30.72 -18.50
CA SER A 359 -28.03 -29.50 -19.10
C SER A 359 -28.02 -29.60 -20.62
N GLY A 360 -28.46 -28.53 -21.28
CA GLY A 360 -28.40 -28.34 -22.72
C GLY A 360 -27.60 -27.09 -23.06
N SER A 361 -26.69 -27.17 -24.02
CA SER A 361 -25.90 -26.01 -24.48
C SER A 361 -25.98 -25.88 -26.00
N TYR A 362 -26.63 -24.82 -26.47
CA TYR A 362 -26.71 -24.41 -27.86
C TYR A 362 -25.87 -23.14 -28.07
N GLU A 363 -25.70 -22.71 -29.32
CA GLU A 363 -24.82 -21.59 -29.68
C GLU A 363 -25.27 -20.25 -29.05
N LYS A 364 -26.58 -19.99 -29.08
CA LYS A 364 -27.23 -18.78 -28.54
C LYS A 364 -27.96 -19.00 -27.23
N SER A 365 -28.30 -20.24 -26.86
CA SER A 365 -29.12 -20.54 -25.69
C SER A 365 -28.62 -21.76 -24.94
N GLY A 366 -28.96 -21.85 -23.68
CA GLY A 366 -28.62 -22.99 -22.85
C GLY A 366 -29.53 -23.07 -21.64
N TYR A 367 -29.70 -24.28 -21.14
CA TYR A 367 -30.53 -24.53 -19.98
C TYR A 367 -29.87 -25.54 -19.06
N ASN A 368 -30.13 -25.42 -17.77
CA ASN A 368 -29.76 -26.41 -16.76
C ASN A 368 -30.95 -26.58 -15.82
N PHE A 369 -31.49 -27.79 -15.76
CA PHE A 369 -32.54 -28.16 -14.83
C PHE A 369 -31.95 -29.14 -13.81
N GLU A 370 -32.08 -28.84 -12.52
CA GLU A 370 -31.51 -29.66 -11.46
C GLU A 370 -32.51 -29.82 -10.31
N ILE A 371 -32.74 -31.07 -9.90
CA ILE A 371 -33.50 -31.44 -8.72
C ILE A 371 -32.51 -32.06 -7.74
N GLN A 372 -32.37 -31.47 -6.55
CA GLN A 372 -31.59 -32.03 -5.46
C GLN A 372 -32.52 -32.43 -4.31
N THR A 373 -32.38 -33.65 -3.82
CA THR A 373 -33.02 -34.15 -2.59
C THR A 373 -31.95 -34.44 -1.55
N GLY A 374 -32.12 -33.91 -0.33
CA GLY A 374 -31.14 -34.10 0.73
C GLY A 374 -31.71 -33.81 2.12
N ILE A 375 -31.07 -34.38 3.14
CA ILE A 375 -31.54 -34.33 4.54
C ILE A 375 -31.45 -32.89 5.12
N ALA A 376 -30.68 -32.00 4.51
CA ALA A 376 -30.52 -30.59 4.94
C ALA A 376 -31.24 -29.60 4.03
N GLN A 377 -31.20 -29.80 2.72
CA GLN A 377 -31.76 -28.89 1.72
C GLN A 377 -32.19 -29.68 0.50
N SER A 378 -33.45 -29.55 0.13
CA SER A 378 -34.00 -30.03 -1.13
C SER A 378 -34.40 -28.83 -1.97
N TYR A 379 -34.09 -28.85 -3.26
CA TYR A 379 -34.45 -27.78 -4.18
C TYR A 379 -34.68 -28.29 -5.59
N ILE A 380 -35.48 -27.52 -6.32
CA ILE A 380 -35.65 -27.62 -7.76
C ILE A 380 -35.14 -26.31 -8.34
N SER A 381 -34.26 -26.38 -9.33
CA SER A 381 -33.67 -25.22 -9.97
C SER A 381 -33.74 -25.33 -11.50
N LEU A 382 -34.12 -24.23 -12.13
CA LEU A 382 -34.14 -24.06 -13.57
C LEU A 382 -33.30 -22.83 -13.90
N HIS A 383 -32.22 -23.03 -14.64
CA HIS A 383 -31.39 -21.98 -15.20
C HIS A 383 -31.57 -21.97 -16.71
N TYR A 384 -31.80 -20.80 -17.26
CA TYR A 384 -31.87 -20.58 -18.70
C TYR A 384 -31.02 -19.36 -19.06
N ASN A 385 -30.16 -19.50 -20.07
CA ASN A 385 -29.35 -18.41 -20.58
C ASN A 385 -29.60 -18.23 -22.08
N HIS A 386 -29.60 -16.97 -22.51
CA HIS A 386 -29.87 -16.59 -23.89
C HIS A 386 -29.03 -15.38 -24.29
N LYS A 387 -28.26 -15.53 -25.37
CA LYS A 387 -27.52 -14.45 -26.02
C LYS A 387 -28.47 -13.73 -26.97
N LEU A 388 -28.82 -12.49 -26.65
CA LEU A 388 -29.65 -11.65 -27.52
C LEU A 388 -28.82 -11.09 -28.68
N PHE A 389 -27.62 -10.62 -28.37
CA PHE A 389 -26.58 -10.11 -29.28
C PHE A 389 -25.22 -10.64 -28.82
N ASP A 390 -24.17 -10.49 -29.62
CA ASP A 390 -22.84 -11.00 -29.26
C ASP A 390 -22.31 -10.43 -27.92
N ASP A 391 -22.75 -9.22 -27.56
CA ASP A 391 -22.33 -8.53 -26.33
C ASP A 391 -23.30 -8.64 -25.15
N TYR A 392 -24.52 -9.15 -25.36
CA TYR A 392 -25.59 -9.17 -24.35
C TYR A 392 -26.07 -10.58 -24.03
N LEU A 393 -25.92 -10.96 -22.76
CA LEU A 393 -26.33 -12.26 -22.24
C LEU A 393 -27.38 -12.08 -21.15
N VAL A 394 -28.55 -12.66 -21.36
CA VAL A 394 -29.61 -12.72 -20.34
C VAL A 394 -29.58 -14.09 -19.68
N LYS A 395 -29.65 -14.11 -18.35
CA LYS A 395 -29.74 -15.33 -17.54
C LYS A 395 -30.97 -15.23 -16.65
N THR A 396 -31.83 -16.22 -16.72
CA THR A 396 -32.98 -16.39 -15.83
C THR A 396 -32.75 -17.63 -14.97
N SER A 397 -32.92 -17.51 -13.66
CA SER A 397 -32.76 -18.60 -12.71
C SER A 397 -33.96 -18.64 -11.77
N THR A 398 -34.63 -19.78 -11.73
CA THR A 398 -35.73 -20.04 -10.80
C THR A 398 -35.31 -21.16 -9.89
N THR A 399 -35.33 -20.94 -8.57
CA THR A 399 -34.97 -21.95 -7.59
C THR A 399 -36.06 -22.02 -6.52
N LEU A 400 -36.71 -23.16 -6.42
CA LEU A 400 -37.64 -23.47 -5.34
C LEU A 400 -36.93 -24.37 -4.34
N SER A 401 -36.72 -23.90 -3.12
CA SER A 401 -35.99 -24.63 -2.09
C SER A 401 -36.77 -24.71 -0.79
N THR A 402 -36.55 -25.79 -0.02
CA THR A 402 -37.20 -25.98 1.28
C THR A 402 -36.72 -24.99 2.34
N THR A 403 -35.49 -24.47 2.22
CA THR A 403 -34.89 -23.55 3.19
C THR A 403 -35.01 -22.08 2.78
N GLY A 404 -34.92 -21.79 1.48
CA GLY A 404 -34.91 -20.43 0.95
C GLY A 404 -36.24 -19.98 0.32
N GLY A 405 -37.20 -20.89 0.16
CA GLY A 405 -38.46 -20.64 -0.55
C GLY A 405 -38.26 -20.52 -2.06
N LEU A 406 -39.12 -19.74 -2.72
CA LEU A 406 -39.04 -19.47 -4.16
C LEU A 406 -38.10 -18.29 -4.40
N THR A 407 -37.11 -18.45 -5.27
CA THR A 407 -36.18 -17.41 -5.71
C THR A 407 -36.21 -17.30 -7.23
N LEU A 408 -36.50 -16.12 -7.75
CA LEU A 408 -36.46 -15.77 -9.16
C LEU A 408 -35.34 -14.76 -9.38
N VAL A 409 -34.41 -15.04 -10.28
CA VAL A 409 -33.30 -14.15 -10.62
C VAL A 409 -33.34 -13.88 -12.11
N LEU A 410 -33.45 -12.61 -12.48
CA LEU A 410 -33.26 -12.13 -13.85
C LEU A 410 -31.96 -11.34 -13.88
N LEU A 411 -30.99 -11.76 -14.69
CA LEU A 411 -29.68 -11.14 -14.81
C LEU A 411 -29.41 -10.77 -16.26
N GLY A 412 -29.11 -9.50 -16.51
CA GLY A 412 -28.56 -9.02 -17.78
C GLY A 412 -27.07 -8.76 -17.63
N GLU A 413 -26.25 -9.33 -18.50
CA GLU A 413 -24.80 -9.15 -18.56
C GLU A 413 -24.43 -8.52 -19.91
N ARG A 414 -23.64 -7.45 -19.88
CA ARG A 414 -23.12 -6.75 -21.04
C ARG A 414 -21.60 -6.74 -21.01
N LYS A 415 -20.99 -7.12 -22.13
CA LYS A 415 -19.55 -6.90 -22.38
C LYS A 415 -19.34 -5.43 -22.76
N ILE A 416 -18.65 -4.65 -21.92
CA ILE A 416 -18.40 -3.21 -22.14
C ILE A 416 -17.12 -3.03 -22.95
N THR A 417 -16.09 -3.78 -22.60
CA THR A 417 -14.81 -3.86 -23.33
C THR A 417 -14.44 -5.31 -23.52
N GLU A 418 -13.35 -5.61 -24.23
CA GLU A 418 -12.83 -6.98 -24.37
C GLU A 418 -12.64 -7.69 -23.03
N HIS A 419 -12.28 -6.93 -22.00
CA HIS A 419 -11.90 -7.42 -20.68
C HIS A 419 -12.88 -7.03 -19.56
N THR A 420 -13.80 -6.09 -19.78
CA THR A 420 -14.74 -5.60 -18.75
C THR A 420 -16.16 -6.04 -19.03
N LYS A 421 -16.81 -6.60 -18.00
CA LYS A 421 -18.22 -7.00 -18.06
C LYS A 421 -19.01 -6.32 -16.95
N ALA A 422 -20.17 -5.79 -17.27
CA ALA A 422 -21.13 -5.31 -16.29
C ALA A 422 -22.36 -6.19 -16.29
N SER A 423 -22.92 -6.44 -15.11
CA SER A 423 -24.11 -7.24 -14.94
C SER A 423 -25.03 -6.62 -13.91
N LEU A 424 -26.31 -6.60 -14.23
CA LEU A 424 -27.39 -6.18 -13.35
C LEU A 424 -28.32 -7.37 -13.18
N ALA A 425 -28.63 -7.71 -11.94
CA ALA A 425 -29.60 -8.74 -11.64
C ALA A 425 -30.66 -8.23 -10.68
N VAL A 426 -31.89 -8.66 -10.91
CA VAL A 426 -33.02 -8.50 -10.01
C VAL A 426 -33.35 -9.88 -9.45
N GLU A 427 -33.30 -10.00 -8.13
CA GLU A 427 -33.64 -11.21 -7.40
C GLU A 427 -34.89 -10.97 -6.57
N TYR A 428 -35.91 -11.78 -6.81
CA TYR A 428 -37.14 -11.82 -6.03
C TYR A 428 -37.16 -13.13 -5.25
N GLY A 429 -37.07 -13.07 -3.93
CA GLY A 429 -37.17 -14.22 -3.05
C GLY A 429 -38.44 -14.14 -2.19
N PHE A 430 -39.20 -15.21 -2.10
CA PHE A 430 -40.29 -15.35 -1.13
C PHE A 430 -39.86 -16.32 -0.04
N PRO A 431 -39.65 -15.90 1.23
CA PRO A 431 -40.02 -14.61 1.86
C PRO A 431 -38.92 -13.53 1.89
N HIS A 432 -37.80 -13.72 1.18
CA HIS A 432 -36.58 -12.89 1.30
C HIS A 432 -36.63 -11.47 0.68
N GLY A 433 -37.70 -11.09 -0.02
CA GLY A 433 -37.88 -9.75 -0.61
C GLY A 433 -37.24 -9.54 -1.99
N ILE A 434 -37.04 -8.28 -2.38
CA ILE A 434 -36.45 -7.88 -3.67
C ILE A 434 -35.03 -7.36 -3.45
N THR A 435 -34.05 -7.99 -4.10
CA THR A 435 -32.64 -7.58 -4.07
C THR A 435 -32.14 -7.24 -5.46
N PHE A 436 -31.52 -6.08 -5.63
CA PHE A 436 -30.76 -5.74 -6.82
C PHE A 436 -29.28 -6.09 -6.63
N LYS A 437 -28.70 -6.79 -7.59
CA LYS A 437 -27.27 -7.15 -7.61
C LYS A 437 -26.61 -6.49 -8.81
N CYS A 438 -25.72 -5.55 -8.56
CA CYS A 438 -24.87 -4.95 -9.58
C CYS A 438 -23.47 -5.55 -9.48
N ARG A 439 -22.97 -6.19 -10.53
CA ARG A 439 -21.62 -6.76 -10.58
C ARG A 439 -20.84 -6.22 -11.77
N ILE A 440 -19.65 -5.71 -11.49
CA ILE A 440 -18.69 -5.23 -12.50
C ILE A 440 -17.44 -6.09 -12.37
N SER A 441 -17.01 -6.67 -13.49
CA SER A 441 -15.79 -7.45 -13.61
C SER A 441 -14.72 -6.62 -14.30
N ILE A 442 -13.67 -6.27 -13.56
CA ILE A 442 -12.54 -5.44 -14.02
C ILE A 442 -11.26 -6.22 -13.75
N PRO A 443 -10.52 -6.67 -14.78
CA PRO A 443 -9.23 -7.30 -14.58
C PRO A 443 -8.16 -6.26 -14.31
N ILE A 444 -7.17 -6.61 -13.48
CA ILE A 444 -5.98 -5.80 -13.28
C ILE A 444 -4.93 -6.34 -14.24
N LEU A 445 -4.76 -5.67 -15.37
CA LEU A 445 -3.75 -6.05 -16.36
C LEU A 445 -2.36 -5.64 -15.84
N VAL A 446 -1.43 -6.59 -15.84
CA VAL A 446 -0.03 -6.31 -15.53
C VAL A 446 0.62 -5.78 -16.80
N SER A 447 1.07 -4.53 -16.78
CA SER A 447 1.78 -3.98 -17.93
C SER A 447 3.18 -4.62 -18.01
N PRO A 448 3.60 -5.12 -19.19
CA PRO A 448 4.94 -5.67 -19.37
C PRO A 448 6.03 -4.58 -19.35
N GLU A 449 5.64 -3.32 -19.56
CA GLU A 449 6.55 -2.19 -19.58
C GLU A 449 6.29 -1.24 -18.40
N PHE A 450 7.36 -0.77 -17.78
CA PHE A 450 7.27 0.24 -16.73
C PHE A 450 6.89 1.59 -17.32
N ASN A 451 5.60 1.96 -17.28
CA ASN A 451 5.12 3.26 -17.74
C ASN A 451 4.80 4.19 -16.56
N PHE A 452 5.68 5.17 -16.34
CA PHE A 452 5.53 6.17 -15.29
C PHE A 452 4.21 6.94 -15.38
N LYS A 453 3.68 7.22 -16.58
CA LYS A 453 2.41 7.94 -16.75
C LYS A 453 1.24 7.12 -16.21
N ILE A 454 1.24 5.80 -16.42
CA ILE A 454 0.18 4.91 -15.91
C ILE A 454 0.24 4.82 -14.39
N ILE A 455 1.44 4.77 -13.80
CA ILE A 455 1.60 4.78 -12.34
C ILE A 455 1.16 6.11 -11.75
N LEU A 456 1.58 7.22 -12.36
CA LEU A 456 1.23 8.57 -11.93
C LEU A 456 -0.30 8.74 -11.98
N TRP A 457 -0.94 8.53 -13.13
CA TRP A 457 -2.41 8.65 -13.22
C TRP A 457 -3.14 7.58 -12.41
N GLY A 458 -2.64 6.36 -12.36
CA GLY A 458 -3.22 5.26 -11.59
C GLY A 458 -3.15 5.43 -10.07
N THR A 459 -2.25 6.28 -9.55
CA THR A 459 -2.15 6.60 -8.12
C THR A 459 -2.79 7.95 -7.78
N PHE A 460 -2.50 8.99 -8.56
CA PHE A 460 -3.06 10.32 -8.32
C PHE A 460 -4.55 10.38 -8.60
N LEU A 461 -5.05 9.75 -9.68
CA LEU A 461 -6.47 9.84 -10.04
C LEU A 461 -7.38 9.23 -8.95
N PRO A 462 -7.13 8.03 -8.40
CA PRO A 462 -7.95 7.48 -7.31
C PRO A 462 -7.88 8.32 -6.03
N ILE A 463 -6.71 8.87 -5.69
CA ILE A 463 -6.54 9.68 -4.47
C ILE A 463 -7.26 11.02 -4.63
N ILE A 464 -7.09 11.69 -5.78
CA ILE A 464 -7.77 12.97 -6.08
C ILE A 464 -9.28 12.75 -6.17
N THR A 465 -9.73 11.67 -6.82
CA THR A 465 -11.17 11.37 -6.91
C THR A 465 -11.76 11.02 -5.55
N MET A 466 -11.05 10.24 -4.72
CA MET A 466 -11.48 9.94 -3.36
C MET A 466 -11.52 11.20 -2.48
N ALA A 467 -10.49 12.06 -2.53
CA ALA A 467 -10.47 13.32 -1.83
C ALA A 467 -11.56 14.27 -2.32
N ALA A 468 -11.80 14.34 -3.63
CA ALA A 468 -12.86 15.15 -4.22
C ALA A 468 -14.24 14.65 -3.79
N VAL A 469 -14.52 13.34 -3.84
CA VAL A 469 -15.78 12.75 -3.37
C VAL A 469 -15.95 12.98 -1.86
N GLU A 470 -14.88 12.86 -1.09
CA GLU A 470 -14.91 13.11 0.35
C GLU A 470 -15.27 14.57 0.64
N GLN A 471 -14.62 15.52 -0.03
CA GLN A 471 -14.85 16.96 0.19
C GLN A 471 -16.17 17.48 -0.39
N THR A 472 -16.54 17.06 -1.61
CA THR A 472 -17.69 17.62 -2.33
C THR A 472 -19.01 16.92 -2.01
N ILE A 473 -18.99 15.62 -1.66
CA ILE A 473 -20.21 14.83 -1.48
C ILE A 473 -20.33 14.32 -0.04
N LEU A 474 -19.33 13.60 0.48
CA LEU A 474 -19.48 12.89 1.76
C LEU A 474 -19.52 13.83 2.97
N ILE A 475 -18.60 14.80 3.05
CA ILE A 475 -18.55 15.78 4.15
C ILE A 475 -19.85 16.59 4.24
N PRO A 476 -20.34 17.26 3.17
CA PRO A 476 -21.57 18.03 3.26
C PRO A 476 -22.79 17.15 3.56
N MET A 477 -22.88 15.92 3.02
CA MET A 477 -23.96 15.00 3.37
C MET A 477 -23.94 14.57 4.84
N ARG A 478 -22.75 14.30 5.42
CA ARG A 478 -22.62 13.97 6.84
C ARG A 478 -22.99 15.16 7.74
N GLN A 479 -22.57 16.36 7.35
CA GLN A 479 -22.93 17.59 8.07
C GLN A 479 -24.44 17.84 8.02
N LYS A 480 -25.07 17.70 6.85
CA LYS A 480 -26.52 17.84 6.70
C LYS A 480 -27.30 16.80 7.52
N LYS A 481 -26.92 15.53 7.45
CA LYS A 481 -27.53 14.46 8.26
C LYS A 481 -27.36 14.71 9.77
N LYS A 482 -26.21 15.26 10.18
CA LYS A 482 -25.97 15.63 11.59
C LYS A 482 -26.87 16.79 12.01
N ALA A 483 -27.00 17.82 11.18
CA ALA A 483 -27.86 18.97 11.42
C ALA A 483 -29.34 18.56 11.48
N GLU A 484 -29.82 17.73 10.56
CA GLU A 484 -31.19 17.19 10.56
C GLU A 484 -31.50 16.37 11.82
N LYS A 485 -30.55 15.53 12.27
CA LYS A 485 -30.70 14.77 13.53
C LYS A 485 -30.75 15.68 14.76
N ILE A 486 -29.92 16.73 14.80
CA ILE A 486 -29.93 17.71 15.88
C ILE A 486 -31.24 18.50 15.89
N ALA A 487 -31.72 18.93 14.72
CA ALA A 487 -32.99 19.65 14.58
C ALA A 487 -34.19 18.79 15.02
N ALA A 488 -34.27 17.53 14.56
CA ALA A 488 -35.31 16.60 14.97
C ALA A 488 -35.26 16.29 16.48
N PHE A 489 -34.06 16.23 17.07
CA PHE A 489 -33.89 16.07 18.51
C PHE A 489 -34.35 17.31 19.29
N ARG A 490 -34.12 18.53 18.77
CA ARG A 490 -34.63 19.78 19.35
C ARG A 490 -36.15 19.88 19.31
N GLU A 491 -36.77 19.49 18.20
CA GLU A 491 -38.24 19.46 18.08
C GLU A 491 -38.87 18.48 19.08
N LEU A 492 -38.28 17.29 19.24
CA LEU A 492 -38.77 16.27 20.17
C LEU A 492 -38.71 16.75 21.64
N HIS A 493 -37.72 17.57 22.00
CA HIS A 493 -37.50 18.06 23.37
C HIS A 493 -37.89 19.53 23.58
N ALA A 494 -38.64 20.13 22.65
CA ALA A 494 -38.98 21.57 22.70
C ALA A 494 -39.76 21.96 23.97
N GLU A 495 -40.74 21.14 24.36
CA GLU A 495 -41.57 21.36 25.57
C GLU A 495 -40.74 21.33 26.86
N LEU A 496 -39.74 20.43 26.94
CA LEU A 496 -38.83 20.35 28.08
C LEU A 496 -37.95 21.61 28.18
N ILE A 497 -37.43 22.10 27.05
CA ILE A 497 -36.61 23.31 26.99
C ILE A 497 -37.44 24.53 27.44
N GLU A 498 -38.70 24.62 27.00
CA GLU A 498 -39.59 25.72 27.38
C GLU A 498 -39.89 25.72 28.89
N ASN A 499 -40.19 24.56 29.47
CA ASN A 499 -40.43 24.43 30.91
C ASN A 499 -39.18 24.81 31.73
N ARG A 500 -37.99 24.32 31.33
CA ARG A 500 -36.72 24.69 31.97
C ARG A 500 -36.39 26.18 31.85
N LYS A 501 -36.73 26.79 30.70
CA LYS A 501 -36.58 28.24 30.50
C LYS A 501 -37.46 29.02 31.47
N ARG A 502 -38.73 28.63 31.66
CA ARG A 502 -39.62 29.26 32.63
C ARG A 502 -39.07 29.14 34.06
N GLU A 503 -38.68 27.94 34.48
CA GLU A 503 -38.05 27.69 35.79
C GLU A 503 -36.82 28.59 36.02
N ALA A 504 -35.94 28.71 35.01
CA ALA A 504 -34.74 29.54 35.10
C ALA A 504 -35.06 31.04 35.21
N THR A 505 -36.06 31.54 34.47
CA THR A 505 -36.48 32.94 34.55
C THR A 505 -37.13 33.29 35.89
N GLU A 506 -37.93 32.39 36.45
CA GLU A 506 -38.55 32.57 37.77
C GLU A 506 -37.48 32.58 38.87
N ALA A 507 -36.54 31.64 38.84
CA ALA A 507 -35.42 31.60 39.77
C ALA A 507 -34.56 32.88 39.70
N THR A 508 -34.29 33.38 38.49
CA THR A 508 -33.53 34.63 38.29
C THR A 508 -34.26 35.84 38.88
N ARG A 509 -35.59 35.91 38.70
CA ARG A 509 -36.42 36.97 39.27
C ARG A 509 -36.44 36.95 40.81
N LEU A 510 -36.44 35.76 41.41
CA LEU A 510 -36.41 35.59 42.88
C LEU A 510 -35.04 35.93 43.48
N LEU A 511 -33.95 35.67 42.75
CA LEU A 511 -32.59 35.98 43.21
C LEU A 511 -32.23 37.47 43.12
N LEU A 512 -32.86 38.22 42.22
CA LEU A 512 -32.52 39.60 41.90
C LEU A 512 -32.38 40.53 43.14
N PRO A 513 -33.35 40.59 44.08
CA PRO A 513 -33.25 41.52 45.22
C PRO A 513 -32.12 41.17 46.20
N SER A 514 -31.78 39.88 46.30
CA SER A 514 -30.68 39.40 47.16
C SER A 514 -29.32 39.64 46.51
N VAL A 515 -29.25 39.50 45.18
CA VAL A 515 -28.05 39.71 44.38
C VAL A 515 -27.67 41.18 44.32
N GLU A 516 -28.63 42.11 44.21
CA GLU A 516 -28.36 43.55 44.22
C GLU A 516 -27.70 43.99 45.53
N ARG A 517 -28.24 43.57 46.68
CA ARG A 517 -27.64 43.83 48.00
C ARG A 517 -26.24 43.23 48.14
N LYS A 518 -26.03 42.00 47.67
CA LYS A 518 -24.70 41.38 47.66
C LYS A 518 -23.71 42.12 46.77
N THR A 519 -24.18 42.62 45.62
CA THR A 519 -23.35 43.36 44.67
C THR A 519 -22.89 44.69 45.28
N GLU A 520 -23.75 45.39 46.01
CA GLU A 520 -23.40 46.61 46.74
C GLU A 520 -22.35 46.33 47.84
N MET A 521 -22.55 45.28 48.65
CA MET A 521 -21.60 44.90 49.70
C MET A 521 -20.22 44.48 49.15
N GLU A 522 -20.17 43.75 48.03
CA GLU A 522 -18.92 43.39 47.37
C GLU A 522 -18.25 44.62 46.74
N ARG A 523 -19.02 45.59 46.25
CA ARG A 523 -18.50 46.85 45.69
C ARG A 523 -17.88 47.75 46.76
N GLU A 524 -18.46 47.80 47.96
CA GLU A 524 -17.89 48.55 49.10
C GLU A 524 -16.55 47.99 49.59
N LYS A 525 -16.33 46.68 49.41
CA LYS A 525 -15.11 45.98 49.84
C LYS A 525 -14.09 45.75 48.71
N ASP A 526 -14.27 46.40 47.56
CA ASP A 526 -13.46 46.19 46.34
C ASP A 526 -13.34 44.69 45.95
N GLY A 527 -14.40 43.91 46.23
CA GLY A 527 -14.52 42.47 46.04
C GLY A 527 -14.91 42.05 44.62
N LEU A 528 -15.47 40.84 44.47
CA LEU A 528 -15.74 40.23 43.17
C LEU A 528 -17.14 40.59 42.65
N VAL A 529 -17.19 41.35 41.54
CA VAL A 529 -18.44 41.78 40.90
C VAL A 529 -18.50 41.31 39.45
N ILE A 530 -19.51 40.50 39.11
CA ILE A 530 -19.77 40.01 37.76
C ILE A 530 -20.49 41.09 36.94
N LEU A 531 -19.88 41.47 35.81
CA LEU A 531 -20.40 42.49 34.91
C LEU A 531 -21.28 41.89 33.82
N GLU A 532 -20.83 40.80 33.21
CA GLU A 532 -21.54 40.07 32.15
C GLU A 532 -21.29 38.56 32.33
N ALA A 533 -22.31 37.72 32.11
CA ALA A 533 -22.11 36.29 32.02
C ALA A 533 -23.05 35.65 30.99
N TRP A 534 -22.49 34.92 30.04
CA TRP A 534 -23.21 34.31 28.91
C TRP A 534 -22.99 32.79 28.87
N TYR A 535 -24.05 32.01 28.72
CA TYR A 535 -23.99 30.55 28.64
C TYR A 535 -24.65 30.05 27.34
N GLY A 536 -23.96 29.20 26.58
CA GLY A 536 -24.47 28.66 25.31
C GLY A 536 -23.37 28.48 24.26
N ASN A 537 -23.69 28.65 22.98
CA ASN A 537 -22.68 28.59 21.91
C ASN A 537 -21.92 29.93 21.82
N VAL A 538 -20.82 30.06 22.54
CA VAL A 538 -20.02 31.31 22.60
C VAL A 538 -19.48 31.74 21.22
N SER A 539 -19.39 30.83 20.24
CA SER A 539 -18.95 31.17 18.87
C SER A 539 -19.94 32.09 18.14
N SER A 540 -21.22 32.04 18.51
CA SER A 540 -22.25 32.92 17.92
C SER A 540 -22.25 34.32 18.52
N LEU A 541 -21.51 34.56 19.63
CA LEU A 541 -21.40 35.88 20.24
C LEU A 541 -20.71 36.90 19.32
N ASN A 542 -19.84 36.45 18.41
CA ASN A 542 -19.05 37.28 17.50
C ASN A 542 -19.75 37.62 16.17
N GLY A 543 -21.02 37.26 15.98
CA GLY A 543 -21.79 37.55 14.74
C GLY A 543 -22.36 38.98 14.68
N GLU A 544 -22.81 39.42 13.49
CA GLU A 544 -23.38 40.76 13.23
C GLU A 544 -24.84 40.93 13.73
N VAL A 545 -25.52 39.86 14.16
CA VAL A 545 -26.94 39.88 14.54
C VAL A 545 -27.15 40.50 15.94
N PRO A 546 -28.15 41.35 16.20
CA PRO A 546 -28.42 41.92 17.53
C PRO A 546 -28.57 40.85 18.64
N LEU A 547 -28.09 41.15 19.85
CA LEU A 547 -28.05 40.21 20.99
C LEU A 547 -29.43 39.72 21.46
N GLU A 548 -30.50 40.49 21.21
CA GLU A 548 -31.87 40.22 21.66
C GLU A 548 -32.60 39.15 20.83
N GLU A 549 -32.14 38.84 19.62
CA GLU A 549 -32.77 37.87 18.70
C GLU A 549 -32.09 36.49 18.69
N ARG A 550 -31.08 36.26 19.54
CA ARG A 550 -30.27 35.03 19.53
C ARG A 550 -30.86 33.97 20.46
N SER A 551 -31.33 32.86 19.90
CA SER A 551 -31.85 31.71 20.67
C SER A 551 -30.77 30.83 21.31
N ASP A 552 -29.52 30.95 20.89
CA ASP A 552 -28.46 29.96 21.16
C ASP A 552 -27.58 30.29 22.37
N VAL A 553 -27.83 31.42 23.03
CA VAL A 553 -27.09 31.93 24.19
C VAL A 553 -28.05 32.56 25.19
N ILE A 554 -27.76 32.41 26.48
CA ILE A 554 -28.56 32.96 27.58
C ILE A 554 -27.71 33.86 28.48
N ASP A 555 -28.31 34.93 29.01
CA ASP A 555 -27.71 35.75 30.06
C ASP A 555 -27.89 35.06 31.42
N VAL A 556 -26.76 34.82 32.08
CA VAL A 556 -26.68 34.15 33.39
C VAL A 556 -25.98 35.01 34.43
N LYS A 557 -25.90 36.32 34.22
CA LYS A 557 -25.24 37.26 35.15
C LYS A 557 -25.74 37.15 36.59
N ILE A 558 -27.06 37.21 36.78
CA ILE A 558 -27.69 37.22 38.11
C ILE A 558 -27.46 35.88 38.84
N PRO A 559 -27.73 34.71 38.23
CA PRO A 559 -27.39 33.41 38.81
C PRO A 559 -25.91 33.26 39.19
N VAL A 560 -24.99 33.73 38.33
CA VAL A 560 -23.54 33.63 38.59
C VAL A 560 -23.12 34.57 39.72
N GLN A 561 -23.66 35.79 39.79
CA GLN A 561 -23.41 36.71 40.91
C GLN A 561 -23.96 36.17 42.23
N ALA A 562 -25.08 35.45 42.22
CA ALA A 562 -25.67 34.86 43.42
C ALA A 562 -24.75 33.82 44.09
N LEU A 563 -23.94 33.11 43.27
CA LEU A 563 -22.97 32.10 43.69
C LEU A 563 -21.67 32.68 44.26
N VAL A 564 -21.49 34.01 44.23
CA VAL A 564 -20.34 34.67 44.84
C VAL A 564 -20.49 34.67 46.37
N HIS A 565 -19.44 34.23 47.05
CA HIS A 565 -19.32 34.20 48.50
C HIS A 565 -17.91 34.64 48.90
N GLU A 566 -17.78 35.60 49.82
CA GLU A 566 -16.48 36.12 50.30
C GLU A 566 -15.55 36.55 49.14
N SER A 567 -16.07 37.34 48.19
CA SER A 567 -15.34 37.78 47.00
C SER A 567 -14.74 36.63 46.14
N GLN A 568 -15.28 35.42 46.23
CA GLN A 568 -14.89 34.26 45.41
C GLN A 568 -16.11 33.58 44.77
N LEU A 569 -15.97 33.17 43.51
CA LEU A 569 -16.93 32.35 42.77
C LEU A 569 -16.30 30.98 42.56
N THR A 570 -16.98 29.92 43.02
CA THR A 570 -16.57 28.54 42.75
C THR A 570 -17.72 27.75 42.15
N ILE A 571 -17.53 27.28 40.91
CA ILE A 571 -18.45 26.37 40.22
C ILE A 571 -17.72 25.03 40.08
N PRO A 572 -18.13 23.97 40.80
CA PRO A 572 -17.49 22.68 40.71
C PRO A 572 -17.66 22.08 39.31
N GLY A 573 -16.62 21.41 38.83
CA GLY A 573 -16.69 20.60 37.61
C GLY A 573 -17.33 19.24 37.89
N ARG A 574 -17.73 18.53 36.83
CA ARG A 574 -18.31 17.16 36.75
C ARG A 574 -19.76 17.07 36.29
N TYR A 575 -20.55 18.14 36.43
CA TYR A 575 -21.93 18.20 35.94
C TYR A 575 -22.11 19.35 34.96
N SER A 576 -23.12 19.26 34.10
CA SER A 576 -23.45 20.33 33.15
C SER A 576 -23.90 21.57 33.92
N LYS A 577 -23.40 22.74 33.51
CA LYS A 577 -23.79 24.03 34.11
C LYS A 577 -25.25 24.37 33.84
N SER A 578 -25.91 23.70 32.89
CA SER A 578 -27.36 23.82 32.68
C SER A 578 -28.19 23.39 33.89
N ASN A 579 -27.61 22.65 34.84
CA ASN A 579 -28.28 22.21 36.07
C ASN A 579 -28.18 23.21 37.23
N ILE A 580 -27.49 24.34 37.04
CA ILE A 580 -27.39 25.40 38.03
C ILE A 580 -28.73 26.15 38.08
N MET A 581 -29.16 26.56 39.27
CA MET A 581 -30.38 27.36 39.44
C MET A 581 -30.30 28.65 38.62
N GLY A 582 -31.27 28.91 37.76
CA GLY A 582 -31.27 30.05 36.83
C GLY A 582 -30.56 29.79 35.49
N PHE A 583 -30.00 28.60 35.27
CA PHE A 583 -29.48 28.16 33.98
C PHE A 583 -30.48 27.23 33.27
N TYR A 584 -30.44 27.23 31.94
CA TYR A 584 -31.05 26.19 31.10
C TYR A 584 -30.17 25.96 29.86
N ASP A 585 -30.43 24.89 29.10
CA ASP A 585 -29.66 24.57 27.89
C ASP A 585 -30.32 25.19 26.62
N PRO A 586 -29.73 26.25 26.02
CA PRO A 586 -30.26 26.86 24.80
C PRO A 586 -29.89 26.11 23.51
N CYS A 587 -28.83 25.28 23.53
CA CYS A 587 -28.30 24.63 22.33
C CYS A 587 -28.03 23.13 22.57
N MET A 588 -29.10 22.42 22.95
CA MET A 588 -29.08 20.99 23.27
C MET A 588 -28.50 20.17 22.09
N GLY A 589 -27.45 19.39 22.38
CA GLY A 589 -26.71 18.58 21.40
C GLY A 589 -25.49 19.26 20.77
N GLU A 590 -25.24 20.54 21.07
CA GLU A 590 -24.06 21.29 20.61
C GLU A 590 -23.10 21.62 21.77
N ARG A 591 -21.91 22.16 21.45
CA ARG A 591 -20.91 22.50 22.46
C ARG A 591 -21.27 23.81 23.16
N LYS A 592 -21.36 23.77 24.49
CA LYS A 592 -21.72 24.89 25.35
C LYS A 592 -20.53 25.40 26.14
N GLN A 593 -20.47 26.71 26.31
CA GLN A 593 -19.44 27.39 27.09
C GLN A 593 -20.06 28.47 27.96
N LEU A 594 -19.46 28.73 29.12
CA LEU A 594 -19.78 29.83 30.02
C LEU A 594 -18.69 30.89 29.88
N LYS A 595 -19.08 32.09 29.48
CA LYS A 595 -18.23 33.28 29.39
C LYS A 595 -18.59 34.22 30.54
N ILE A 596 -17.63 34.64 31.35
CA ILE A 596 -17.82 35.51 32.51
C ILE A 596 -16.86 36.69 32.41
N ARG A 597 -17.38 37.90 32.54
CA ARG A 597 -16.62 39.15 32.68
C ARG A 597 -16.88 39.73 34.04
N TYR A 598 -15.84 40.01 34.81
CA TYR A 598 -15.95 40.46 36.20
C TYR A 598 -14.91 41.53 36.56
N GLN A 599 -15.16 42.22 37.66
CA GLN A 599 -14.30 43.20 38.28
C GLN A 599 -13.87 42.69 39.66
N PHE A 600 -12.57 42.77 39.95
CA PHE A 600 -11.99 42.42 41.25
C PHE A 600 -10.84 43.40 41.54
N GLN A 601 -10.79 44.00 42.74
CA GLN A 601 -9.77 45.02 43.09
C GLN A 601 -9.61 46.13 42.03
N ARG A 602 -10.73 46.64 41.49
CA ARG A 602 -10.78 47.67 40.43
C ARG A 602 -10.14 47.30 39.09
N LYS A 603 -9.82 46.03 38.86
CA LYS A 603 -9.35 45.50 37.57
C LYS A 603 -10.43 44.66 36.90
N LEU A 604 -10.45 44.69 35.57
CA LEU A 604 -11.39 43.95 34.72
C LEU A 604 -10.76 42.63 34.26
N HIS A 605 -11.54 41.55 34.35
CA HIS A 605 -11.11 40.19 34.04
C HIS A 605 -12.17 39.45 33.23
N GLU A 606 -11.74 38.52 32.38
CA GLU A 606 -12.59 37.73 31.49
C GLU A 606 -12.16 36.26 31.49
N VAL A 607 -13.13 35.35 31.63
CA VAL A 607 -12.91 33.91 31.73
C VAL A 607 -13.94 33.18 30.87
N THR A 608 -13.48 32.28 29.97
CA THR A 608 -14.34 31.42 29.16
C THR A 608 -14.03 29.96 29.46
N VAL A 609 -15.06 29.17 29.80
CA VAL A 609 -14.91 27.80 30.30
C VAL A 609 -15.94 26.87 29.66
N ASP A 610 -15.54 25.63 29.36
CA ASP A 610 -16.45 24.60 28.82
C ASP A 610 -17.52 24.18 29.84
N ASP A 611 -18.63 23.62 29.38
CA ASP A 611 -19.81 23.26 30.18
C ASP A 611 -19.52 22.44 31.45
N THR A 612 -18.61 21.46 31.42
CA THR A 612 -18.34 20.56 32.55
C THR A 612 -17.08 20.88 33.35
N SER A 613 -16.26 21.83 32.88
CA SER A 613 -15.03 22.23 33.55
C SER A 613 -15.29 23.12 34.79
N PRO A 614 -14.49 22.97 35.87
CA PRO A 614 -14.62 23.82 37.04
C PRO A 614 -14.26 25.28 36.72
N VAL A 615 -14.91 26.22 37.42
CA VAL A 615 -14.60 27.66 37.36
C VAL A 615 -14.30 28.15 38.77
N ALA A 616 -13.18 28.86 38.95
CA ALA A 616 -12.86 29.58 40.16
C ALA A 616 -12.44 31.01 39.79
N CYS A 617 -13.13 32.01 40.33
CA CYS A 617 -12.78 33.43 40.19
C CYS A 617 -12.68 34.07 41.58
N PRO A 618 -11.76 35.00 41.85
CA PRO A 618 -10.66 35.45 40.98
C PRO A 618 -9.65 34.32 40.71
N LEU A 619 -8.90 34.42 39.61
CA LEU A 619 -7.91 33.40 39.24
C LEU A 619 -6.82 33.33 40.31
N ARG A 620 -6.24 32.15 40.55
CA ARG A 620 -5.18 31.97 41.57
C ARG A 620 -3.98 32.90 41.36
N SER A 621 -3.71 33.29 40.12
CA SER A 621 -2.69 34.28 39.73
C SER A 621 -3.00 35.71 40.20
N GLU A 622 -4.25 36.01 40.52
CA GLU A 622 -4.74 37.35 40.88
C GLU A 622 -4.79 37.56 42.40
N ILE A 623 -4.69 36.49 43.19
CA ILE A 623 -4.72 36.49 44.67
C ILE A 623 -3.28 36.61 45.26
N ALA A 624 -2.23 36.37 44.47
CA ALA A 624 -0.85 36.33 44.96
C ALA A 624 -0.17 37.73 45.01
N THR A 625 0.41 38.09 46.16
CA THR A 625 1.37 39.19 46.29
C THR A 625 2.65 38.94 45.46
N PRO A 626 3.39 39.99 45.02
CA PRO A 626 4.42 39.91 43.97
C PRO A 626 5.65 39.03 44.27
N ALA A 627 5.75 38.40 45.43
CA ALA A 627 6.96 37.71 45.90
C ALA A 627 6.94 36.18 45.71
N GLN A 628 5.85 35.60 45.19
CA GLN A 628 5.75 34.15 44.97
C GLN A 628 5.11 33.83 43.63
N LEU A 629 5.82 34.11 42.56
CA LEU A 629 5.51 33.62 41.21
C LEU A 629 6.74 32.93 40.64
N ASP A 630 6.92 31.66 41.03
CA ASP A 630 7.74 30.69 40.29
C ASP A 630 7.16 29.29 40.50
N VAL A 631 5.90 29.10 40.09
CA VAL A 631 5.44 27.79 39.62
C VAL A 631 4.59 28.05 38.38
N VAL A 632 5.24 27.99 37.22
CA VAL A 632 4.55 27.88 35.93
C VAL A 632 3.77 26.57 35.94
N GLU A 633 2.46 26.64 36.18
CA GLU A 633 1.55 25.54 35.87
C GLU A 633 1.49 25.38 34.35
N VAL A 634 2.42 24.60 33.82
CA VAL A 634 2.28 24.02 32.49
C VAL A 634 1.05 23.12 32.54
N LYS A 635 -0.02 23.52 31.84
CA LYS A 635 -1.11 22.59 31.46
C LYS A 635 -0.49 21.44 30.68
N LYS A 636 -0.08 20.37 31.38
CA LYS A 636 0.27 19.10 30.77
C LYS A 636 -1.03 18.54 30.19
N HIS A 637 -1.21 18.68 28.88
CA HIS A 637 -1.85 17.59 28.16
C HIS A 637 -1.00 16.35 28.45
N THR A 638 -1.50 15.47 29.31
CA THR A 638 -0.86 14.22 29.70
C THR A 638 -0.92 13.23 28.54
N THR A 639 -0.18 13.52 27.46
CA THR A 639 0.32 12.45 26.60
C THR A 639 1.42 11.77 27.39
N SER A 640 1.26 10.47 27.70
CA SER A 640 2.30 9.66 28.33
C SER A 640 3.64 9.89 27.62
N GLY A 641 4.73 10.14 28.36
CA GLY A 641 6.05 10.40 27.77
C GLY A 641 6.51 9.30 26.81
N VAL A 642 6.02 8.07 27.01
CA VAL A 642 6.21 6.92 26.11
C VAL A 642 5.52 7.15 24.76
N LYS A 643 4.30 7.70 24.73
CA LYS A 643 3.57 8.04 23.49
C LYS A 643 4.33 9.11 22.70
N SER A 644 4.84 10.14 23.36
CA SER A 644 5.62 11.19 22.69
C SER A 644 6.96 10.66 22.15
N PHE A 645 7.62 9.77 22.89
CA PHE A 645 8.85 9.10 22.44
C PHE A 645 8.60 8.21 21.20
N LEU A 646 7.58 7.36 21.25
CA LEU A 646 7.22 6.49 20.13
C LEU A 646 6.75 7.29 18.91
N ALA A 647 5.93 8.33 19.12
CA ALA A 647 5.49 9.20 18.04
C ALA A 647 6.67 9.93 17.40
N GLY A 648 7.63 10.39 18.21
CA GLY A 648 8.88 10.95 17.73
C GLY A 648 9.70 9.95 16.91
N GLY A 649 9.77 8.68 17.35
CA GLY A 649 10.42 7.60 16.61
C GLY A 649 9.77 7.33 15.25
N PHE A 650 8.44 7.24 15.18
CA PHE A 650 7.70 7.08 13.92
C PHE A 650 7.85 8.29 12.99
N GLY A 651 7.86 9.51 13.53
CA GLY A 651 8.23 10.72 12.78
C GLY A 651 9.64 10.61 12.19
N GLY A 652 10.61 10.16 12.97
CA GLY A 652 11.99 9.91 12.51
C GLY A 652 12.07 8.86 11.39
N VAL A 653 11.32 7.77 11.47
CA VAL A 653 11.24 6.75 10.42
C VAL A 653 10.67 7.34 9.12
N ALA A 654 9.58 8.11 9.21
CA ALA A 654 8.97 8.77 8.05
C ALA A 654 9.95 9.77 7.39
N CYS A 655 10.71 10.52 8.20
CA CYS A 655 11.77 11.41 7.74
C CYS A 655 12.82 10.68 6.89
N VAL A 656 13.29 9.53 7.37
CA VAL A 656 14.30 8.72 6.67
C VAL A 656 13.73 8.14 5.37
N LEU A 657 12.50 7.60 5.39
CA LEU A 657 11.88 7.00 4.22
C LEU A 657 11.68 8.01 3.07
N VAL A 658 11.24 9.23 3.37
CA VAL A 658 11.04 10.27 2.35
C VAL A 658 12.37 10.92 1.96
N GLY A 659 13.31 11.04 2.90
CA GLY A 659 14.57 11.71 2.67
C GLY A 659 15.66 10.86 1.98
N GLN A 660 15.66 9.54 2.17
CA GLN A 660 16.74 8.65 1.74
C GLN A 660 17.09 8.75 0.24
N PRO A 661 16.12 8.84 -0.70
CA PRO A 661 16.45 9.00 -2.11
C PRO A 661 17.34 10.22 -2.39
N PHE A 662 17.04 11.35 -1.74
CA PHE A 662 17.81 12.59 -1.87
C PHE A 662 19.19 12.47 -1.24
N ASP A 663 19.32 11.76 -0.12
CA ASP A 663 20.62 11.50 0.51
C ASP A 663 21.51 10.65 -0.38
N LEU A 664 20.95 9.61 -1.00
CA LEU A 664 21.70 8.75 -1.92
C LEU A 664 22.21 9.55 -3.11
N ILE A 665 21.34 10.33 -3.76
CA ILE A 665 21.72 11.15 -4.92
C ILE A 665 22.78 12.17 -4.53
N LYS A 666 22.63 12.83 -3.36
CA LYS A 666 23.62 13.75 -2.82
C LYS A 666 24.98 13.08 -2.68
N VAL A 667 25.06 11.96 -1.96
CA VAL A 667 26.32 11.28 -1.69
C VAL A 667 26.97 10.81 -2.99
N ARG A 668 26.18 10.22 -3.91
CA ARG A 668 26.68 9.79 -5.21
C ARG A 668 27.24 10.95 -6.05
N LEU A 669 26.62 12.13 -6.02
CA LEU A 669 27.14 13.32 -6.70
C LEU A 669 28.41 13.89 -6.04
N GLN A 670 28.58 13.72 -4.72
CA GLN A 670 29.76 14.20 -3.99
C GLN A 670 30.99 13.32 -4.18
N THR A 671 30.78 12.01 -4.35
CA THR A 671 31.84 10.99 -4.38
C THR A 671 32.20 10.51 -5.78
N ALA A 672 31.34 10.76 -6.77
CA ALA A 672 31.58 10.34 -8.14
C ALA A 672 32.75 11.12 -8.79
N PRO A 673 33.49 10.48 -9.70
CA PRO A 673 34.49 11.16 -10.52
C PRO A 673 33.85 12.21 -11.44
N GLU A 674 34.63 13.19 -11.88
CA GLU A 674 34.14 14.26 -12.75
C GLU A 674 33.55 13.70 -14.06
N GLY A 675 32.42 14.26 -14.49
CA GLY A 675 31.71 13.84 -15.69
C GLY A 675 30.80 12.62 -15.54
N ALA A 676 30.83 11.89 -14.41
CA ALA A 676 29.99 10.71 -14.22
C ALA A 676 28.47 11.01 -14.14
N TYR A 677 28.12 12.20 -13.65
CA TYR A 677 26.74 12.69 -13.58
C TYR A 677 26.67 14.16 -13.96
N ILE A 678 25.71 14.51 -14.82
CA ILE A 678 25.46 15.90 -15.23
C ILE A 678 24.70 16.67 -14.13
N GLY A 679 23.88 15.98 -13.34
CA GLY A 679 23.12 16.58 -12.25
C GLY A 679 22.19 15.59 -11.54
N MET A 680 21.29 16.13 -10.71
CA MET A 680 20.36 15.33 -9.89
C MET A 680 19.45 14.42 -10.72
N ALA A 681 18.86 14.94 -11.81
CA ALA A 681 17.95 14.18 -12.67
C ALA A 681 18.66 13.04 -13.41
N ASP A 682 19.88 13.31 -13.90
CA ASP A 682 20.72 12.31 -14.56
C ASP A 682 21.18 11.21 -13.59
N ALA A 683 21.65 11.58 -12.40
CA ALA A 683 21.96 10.63 -11.34
C ALA A 683 20.76 9.75 -10.96
N THR A 684 19.57 10.36 -10.82
CA THR A 684 18.34 9.62 -10.53
C THR A 684 18.00 8.63 -11.65
N ARG A 685 18.08 9.07 -12.91
CA ARG A 685 17.84 8.22 -14.08
C ARG A 685 18.80 7.05 -14.12
N GLN A 686 20.11 7.29 -13.97
CA GLN A 686 21.11 6.24 -13.99
C GLN A 686 20.93 5.23 -12.84
N ILE A 687 20.57 5.68 -11.64
CA ILE A 687 20.27 4.80 -10.50
C ILE A 687 19.04 3.94 -10.81
N LEU A 688 17.96 4.54 -11.32
CA LEU A 688 16.73 3.81 -11.63
C LEU A 688 16.93 2.79 -12.75
N VAL A 689 17.73 3.10 -13.76
CA VAL A 689 18.05 2.18 -14.85
C VAL A 689 18.95 1.03 -14.38
N LYS A 690 19.97 1.30 -13.55
CA LYS A 690 20.95 0.28 -13.12
C LYS A 690 20.48 -0.56 -11.92
N ASP A 691 19.97 0.09 -10.88
CA ASP A 691 19.67 -0.53 -9.57
C ASP A 691 18.15 -0.61 -9.29
N GLY A 692 17.30 -0.07 -10.18
CA GLY A 692 15.85 0.02 -9.97
C GLY A 692 15.43 0.93 -8.80
N LEU A 693 14.16 0.87 -8.42
CA LEU A 693 13.61 1.65 -7.28
C LEU A 693 14.24 1.28 -5.93
N ARG A 694 14.62 0.01 -5.75
CA ARG A 694 15.33 -0.45 -4.54
C ARG A 694 16.71 0.19 -4.40
N GLY A 695 17.34 0.54 -5.52
CA GLY A 695 18.59 1.29 -5.57
C GLY A 695 18.54 2.60 -4.80
N LEU A 696 17.42 3.35 -4.90
CA LEU A 696 17.23 4.64 -4.22
C LEU A 696 17.24 4.55 -2.68
N TYR A 697 17.00 3.35 -2.14
CA TYR A 697 16.96 3.07 -0.70
C TYR A 697 18.21 2.36 -0.19
N ARG A 698 19.26 2.23 -1.01
CA ARG A 698 20.53 1.63 -0.59
C ARG A 698 21.13 2.45 0.56
N GLY A 699 21.60 1.76 1.61
CA GLY A 699 22.15 2.40 2.82
C GLY A 699 21.11 2.97 3.80
N MET A 700 19.81 2.66 3.64
CA MET A 700 18.72 3.09 4.53
C MET A 700 18.78 2.50 5.95
N GLY A 701 19.34 1.30 6.10
CA GLY A 701 19.32 0.54 7.36
C GLY A 701 19.93 1.29 8.56
N PRO A 702 21.19 1.78 8.49
CA PRO A 702 21.81 2.48 9.61
C PRO A 702 21.03 3.71 10.08
N PRO A 703 20.58 4.62 9.18
CA PRO A 703 19.73 5.75 9.57
C PRO A 703 18.44 5.36 10.29
N LEU A 704 17.73 4.31 9.86
CA LEU A 704 16.48 3.89 10.53
C LEU A 704 16.70 3.46 11.99
N VAL A 705 17.82 2.78 12.27
CA VAL A 705 18.15 2.36 13.63
C VAL A 705 18.68 3.54 14.46
N GLY A 706 19.46 4.43 13.83
CA GLY A 706 20.11 5.55 14.51
C GLY A 706 19.23 6.78 14.73
N ILE A 707 18.15 6.98 13.98
CA ILE A 707 17.43 8.27 13.96
C ILE A 707 16.85 8.67 15.32
N THR A 708 16.22 7.74 16.02
CA THR A 708 15.61 7.98 17.33
C THR A 708 16.64 8.34 18.40
N PRO A 709 17.72 7.56 18.63
CA PRO A 709 18.74 7.93 19.62
C PRO A 709 19.50 9.21 19.23
N ILE A 710 19.74 9.45 17.93
CA ILE A 710 20.40 10.68 17.46
C ILE A 710 19.56 11.91 17.82
N PHE A 711 18.25 11.91 17.52
CA PHE A 711 17.39 13.05 17.86
C PHE A 711 17.21 13.21 19.37
N ALA A 712 17.06 12.11 20.12
CA ALA A 712 16.93 12.17 21.58
C ALA A 712 18.16 12.84 22.22
N ILE A 713 19.36 12.45 21.79
CA ILE A 713 20.62 13.04 22.26
C ILE A 713 20.77 14.48 21.77
N SER A 714 20.35 14.79 20.55
CA SER A 714 20.39 16.17 20.02
C SER A 714 19.55 17.12 20.87
N PHE A 715 18.29 16.77 21.17
CA PHE A 715 17.44 17.61 22.02
C PHE A 715 17.93 17.69 23.46
N TRP A 716 18.42 16.58 24.03
CA TRP A 716 19.01 16.57 25.35
C TRP A 716 20.26 17.47 25.42
N SER A 717 21.16 17.34 24.45
CA SER A 717 22.40 18.12 24.36
C SER A 717 22.10 19.60 24.10
N TYR A 718 21.06 19.92 23.32
CA TYR A 718 20.60 21.28 23.11
C TYR A 718 20.09 21.92 24.40
N ASN A 719 19.30 21.18 25.20
CA ASN A 719 18.85 21.65 26.51
C ASN A 719 20.00 21.86 27.49
N LEU A 720 21.00 20.97 27.47
CA LEU A 720 22.24 21.19 28.24
C LEU A 720 23.02 22.40 27.75
N GLY A 721 23.16 22.59 26.43
CA GLY A 721 23.80 23.75 25.83
C GLY A 721 23.14 25.06 26.27
N LYS A 722 21.80 25.10 26.33
CA LYS A 722 21.06 26.23 26.89
C LYS A 722 21.43 26.50 28.35
N LYS A 723 21.48 25.45 29.19
CA LYS A 723 21.87 25.59 30.61
C LYS A 723 23.30 26.12 30.77
N VAL A 724 24.24 25.65 29.95
CA VAL A 724 25.63 26.12 29.95
C VAL A 724 25.73 27.60 29.56
N VAL A 725 25.01 28.00 28.50
CA VAL A 725 24.94 29.40 28.06
C VAL A 725 24.20 30.30 29.06
N MET A 726 23.27 29.74 29.83
CA MET A 726 22.62 30.42 30.96
C MET A 726 23.58 30.60 32.14
N SER A 727 24.32 29.57 32.55
CA SER A 727 25.28 29.66 33.64
C SER A 727 26.49 30.55 33.32
N ALA A 728 26.85 30.69 32.05
CA ALA A 728 27.97 31.52 31.61
C ALA A 728 27.70 33.03 31.73
N ASN A 729 26.45 33.46 31.89
CA ASN A 729 26.09 34.87 32.03
C ASN A 729 25.10 35.08 33.19
N PRO A 730 25.60 35.09 34.45
CA PRO A 730 24.75 35.10 35.65
C PRO A 730 24.02 36.43 35.91
N ASN A 731 24.43 37.56 35.31
CA ASN A 731 23.84 38.89 35.52
C ASN A 731 22.78 39.29 34.47
N ARG A 732 21.96 38.33 33.98
CA ARG A 732 20.95 38.59 32.93
C ARG A 732 19.65 39.22 33.48
N SER A 733 19.11 40.18 32.72
CA SER A 733 17.86 40.90 33.00
C SER A 733 16.60 40.26 32.38
N SER A 734 16.74 39.36 31.38
CA SER A 734 15.63 38.64 30.73
C SER A 734 15.84 37.13 30.76
N GLN A 735 14.77 36.35 30.99
CA GLN A 735 14.82 34.87 30.96
C GLN A 735 14.85 34.28 29.53
N GLU A 736 14.58 35.09 28.50
CA GLU A 736 14.63 34.64 27.10
C GLU A 736 16.05 34.65 26.54
N LEU A 737 16.43 33.58 25.84
CA LEU A 737 17.72 33.48 25.16
C LEU A 737 17.74 34.32 23.89
N SER A 738 18.85 35.04 23.66
CA SER A 738 19.08 35.72 22.38
C SER A 738 19.31 34.71 21.25
N ILE A 739 19.12 35.13 19.99
CA ILE A 739 19.35 34.27 18.82
C ILE A 739 20.80 33.77 18.80
N GLY A 740 21.77 34.63 19.12
CA GLY A 740 23.18 34.25 19.21
C GLY A 740 23.46 33.19 20.28
N GLU A 741 22.81 33.31 21.43
CA GLU A 741 22.91 32.33 22.52
C GLU A 741 22.28 30.98 22.15
N ILE A 742 21.17 31.01 21.41
CA ILE A 742 20.52 29.82 20.84
C ILE A 742 21.43 29.15 19.81
N MET A 743 22.11 29.93 18.97
CA MET A 743 23.08 29.41 18.00
C MET A 743 24.27 28.74 18.72
N ILE A 744 24.79 29.34 19.80
CA ILE A 744 25.87 28.75 20.60
C ILE A 744 25.40 27.45 21.27
N ALA A 745 24.22 27.45 21.89
CA ALA A 745 23.62 26.25 22.48
C ALA A 745 23.39 25.14 21.43
N GLY A 746 22.95 25.53 20.22
CA GLY A 746 22.80 24.65 19.06
C GLY A 746 24.13 24.06 18.60
N GLY A 747 25.18 24.87 18.49
CA GLY A 747 26.52 24.42 18.13
C GLY A 747 27.13 23.46 19.14
N LEU A 748 26.97 23.73 20.45
CA LEU A 748 27.42 22.84 21.52
C LEU A 748 26.69 21.50 21.51
N SER A 749 25.41 21.48 21.09
CA SER A 749 24.62 20.24 21.00
C SER A 749 25.16 19.24 19.98
N ALA A 750 25.95 19.71 18.99
CA ALA A 750 26.50 18.86 17.95
C ALA A 750 27.53 17.86 18.48
N GLY A 751 28.29 18.18 19.54
CA GLY A 751 29.35 17.32 20.06
C GLY A 751 28.87 15.91 20.44
N PRO A 752 28.01 15.77 21.46
CA PRO A 752 27.48 14.46 21.87
C PRO A 752 26.67 13.77 20.78
N THR A 753 25.93 14.54 19.97
CA THR A 753 25.16 14.02 18.83
C THR A 753 26.06 13.36 17.79
N THR A 754 27.19 13.99 17.47
CA THR A 754 28.15 13.50 16.45
C THR A 754 28.83 12.20 16.89
N LEU A 755 29.01 11.96 18.20
CA LEU A 755 29.59 10.71 18.70
C LEU A 755 28.77 9.48 18.28
N ILE A 756 27.44 9.56 18.37
CA ILE A 756 26.56 8.46 17.94
C ILE A 756 26.32 8.48 16.43
N MET A 757 26.21 9.67 15.85
CA MET A 757 25.88 9.81 14.44
C MET A 757 27.02 9.42 13.50
N SER A 758 28.28 9.69 13.86
CA SER A 758 29.45 9.42 13.02
C SER A 758 29.58 7.96 12.55
N PRO A 759 29.48 6.92 13.41
CA PRO A 759 29.54 5.54 12.95
C PRO A 759 28.34 5.17 12.05
N VAL A 760 27.14 5.64 12.40
CA VAL A 760 25.91 5.38 11.63
C VAL A 760 26.02 5.98 10.23
N GLU A 761 26.47 7.22 10.13
CA GLU A 761 26.65 7.91 8.85
C GLU A 761 27.76 7.31 8.01
N ARG A 762 28.86 6.87 8.62
CA ARG A 762 29.93 6.23 7.84
C ARG A 762 29.46 4.94 7.18
N VAL A 763 28.76 4.09 7.93
CA VAL A 763 28.20 2.84 7.38
C VAL A 763 27.19 3.15 6.27
N LYS A 764 26.35 4.17 6.48
CA LYS A 764 25.41 4.66 5.46
C LYS A 764 26.12 5.08 4.17
N VAL A 765 27.11 5.96 4.26
CA VAL A 765 27.82 6.54 3.11
C VAL A 765 28.54 5.45 2.31
N LEU A 766 29.19 4.49 2.97
CA LEU A 766 29.85 3.36 2.30
C LEU A 766 28.88 2.44 1.54
N LEU A 767 27.68 2.22 2.08
CA LEU A 767 26.64 1.48 1.37
C LEU A 767 26.05 2.29 0.21
N GLN A 768 26.00 3.62 0.31
CA GLN A 768 25.42 4.50 -0.71
C GLN A 768 26.30 4.63 -1.97
N ILE A 769 27.62 4.58 -1.83
CA ILE A 769 28.57 4.58 -2.96
C ILE A 769 28.61 3.24 -3.70
N GLN A 770 28.19 2.16 -3.04
CA GLN A 770 28.18 0.83 -3.63
C GLN A 770 27.24 0.83 -4.84
N GLY A 771 27.75 0.34 -5.98
CA GLY A 771 27.10 0.44 -7.30
C GLY A 771 27.70 1.48 -8.26
N GLN A 772 28.63 2.35 -7.81
CA GLN A 772 29.35 3.27 -8.71
C GLN A 772 30.57 2.63 -9.43
N GLY A 773 31.03 1.45 -8.99
CA GLY A 773 32.27 0.82 -9.47
C GLY A 773 32.15 -0.66 -9.86
N GLY A 774 30.96 -1.14 -10.23
CA GLY A 774 30.72 -2.49 -10.77
C GLY A 774 30.76 -3.65 -9.75
N VAL A 775 31.62 -3.58 -8.72
CA VAL A 775 31.74 -4.65 -7.70
C VAL A 775 31.12 -4.23 -6.37
N ASN A 776 30.26 -5.09 -5.84
CA ASN A 776 29.58 -4.91 -4.56
C ASN A 776 30.49 -5.38 -3.39
N LYS A 777 31.24 -4.45 -2.77
CA LYS A 777 32.18 -4.77 -1.67
C LYS A 777 31.49 -5.28 -0.39
N TYR A 778 30.30 -4.80 -0.06
CA TYR A 778 29.62 -5.12 1.22
C TYR A 778 28.26 -5.79 1.02
N LYS A 779 27.95 -6.81 1.82
CA LYS A 779 26.63 -7.49 1.77
C LYS A 779 25.54 -6.75 2.54
N GLY A 780 25.91 -5.87 3.48
CA GLY A 780 24.98 -5.06 4.26
C GLY A 780 25.62 -4.29 5.41
N PRO A 781 24.83 -3.58 6.24
CA PRO A 781 25.32 -2.70 7.31
C PRO A 781 26.24 -3.39 8.34
N ILE A 782 25.87 -4.60 8.77
CA ILE A 782 26.63 -5.36 9.77
C ILE A 782 27.97 -5.84 9.18
N ASP A 783 27.97 -6.22 7.90
CA ASP A 783 29.16 -6.64 7.18
C ASP A 783 30.15 -5.47 7.01
N VAL A 784 29.64 -4.26 6.70
CA VAL A 784 30.46 -3.02 6.68
C VAL A 784 31.14 -2.81 8.04
N VAL A 785 30.39 -2.86 9.14
CA VAL A 785 30.95 -2.65 10.49
C VAL A 785 32.02 -3.71 10.80
N ARG A 786 31.74 -4.98 10.48
CA ARG A 786 32.68 -6.08 10.71
C ARG A 786 33.97 -5.91 9.90
N GLN A 787 33.87 -5.54 8.63
CA GLN A 787 35.03 -5.33 7.77
C GLN A 787 35.83 -4.09 8.20
N LEU A 788 35.17 -2.97 8.50
CA LEU A 788 35.85 -1.76 8.99
C LEU A 788 36.61 -2.02 10.30
N TYR A 789 36.00 -2.79 11.21
CA TYR A 789 36.65 -3.16 12.47
C TYR A 789 37.88 -4.04 12.22
N LYS A 790 37.84 -4.95 11.25
CA LYS A 790 39.00 -5.75 10.83
C LYS A 790 40.09 -4.91 10.14
N GLU A 791 39.72 -3.92 9.33
CA GLU A 791 40.66 -3.07 8.59
C GLU A 791 41.45 -2.11 9.50
N GLY A 792 40.86 -1.61 10.59
CA GLY A 792 41.54 -0.64 11.46
C GLY A 792 40.82 -0.30 12.77
N GLY A 793 40.06 -1.25 13.32
CA GLY A 793 39.39 -1.12 14.61
C GLY A 793 38.43 0.06 14.70
N LEU A 794 38.31 0.65 15.90
CA LEU A 794 37.43 1.78 16.16
C LEU A 794 37.85 3.05 15.41
N GLY A 795 39.16 3.25 15.18
CA GLY A 795 39.66 4.36 14.36
C GLY A 795 39.11 4.30 12.92
N SER A 796 39.02 3.10 12.35
CA SER A 796 38.38 2.87 11.06
C SER A 796 36.85 2.77 11.12
N ILE A 797 36.20 3.03 12.26
CA ILE A 797 34.76 3.32 12.29
C ILE A 797 34.53 4.83 12.40
N TYR A 798 35.39 5.55 13.14
CA TYR A 798 35.29 6.99 13.36
C TYR A 798 36.09 7.89 12.38
N ARG A 799 36.78 7.34 11.37
CA ARG A 799 37.40 8.16 10.31
C ARG A 799 36.39 9.14 9.71
N GLY A 800 36.80 10.39 9.63
CA GLY A 800 35.94 11.50 9.20
C GLY A 800 35.18 12.19 10.33
N PHE A 801 35.29 11.75 11.59
CA PHE A 801 34.64 12.38 12.75
C PHE A 801 34.89 13.89 12.83
N GLY A 802 36.12 14.34 12.64
CA GLY A 802 36.44 15.77 12.64
C GLY A 802 35.75 16.57 11.52
N ALA A 803 35.63 15.99 10.33
CA ALA A 803 34.89 16.60 9.22
C ALA A 803 33.38 16.60 9.47
N THR A 804 32.85 15.54 10.09
CA THR A 804 31.46 15.47 10.55
C THR A 804 31.17 16.54 11.60
N LEU A 805 32.06 16.73 12.59
CA LEU A 805 31.90 17.75 13.62
C LEU A 805 31.99 19.18 13.04
N ALA A 806 32.87 19.40 12.06
CA ALA A 806 32.98 20.68 11.36
C ALA A 806 31.74 21.01 10.50
N ARG A 807 30.99 19.99 10.07
CA ARG A 807 29.68 20.13 9.44
C ARG A 807 28.58 20.41 10.47
N ASP A 808 28.53 19.59 11.53
CA ASP A 808 27.40 19.55 12.45
C ASP A 808 27.39 20.70 13.45
N GLY A 809 28.54 21.18 13.90
CA GLY A 809 28.63 22.31 14.83
C GLY A 809 28.03 23.59 14.23
N PRO A 810 28.64 24.14 13.16
CA PRO A 810 28.11 25.32 12.47
C PRO A 810 26.70 25.08 11.90
N GLY A 811 26.45 23.89 11.34
CA GLY A 811 25.14 23.53 10.80
C GLY A 811 24.03 23.57 11.86
N SER A 812 24.26 23.00 13.03
CA SER A 812 23.29 23.00 14.14
C SER A 812 23.08 24.40 14.71
N ALA A 813 24.16 25.19 14.83
CA ALA A 813 24.05 26.59 15.26
C ALA A 813 23.10 27.38 14.35
N VAL A 814 23.33 27.31 13.03
CA VAL A 814 22.50 27.99 12.03
C VAL A 814 21.09 27.42 12.00
N TYR A 815 20.92 26.10 12.14
CA TYR A 815 19.59 25.47 12.19
C TYR A 815 18.72 26.04 13.31
N TYR A 816 19.22 26.02 14.55
CA TYR A 816 18.45 26.52 15.70
C TYR A 816 18.25 28.04 15.64
N GLY A 817 19.25 28.80 15.18
CA GLY A 817 19.13 30.24 14.99
C GLY A 817 18.11 30.63 13.93
N ALA A 818 18.14 29.99 12.75
CA ALA A 818 17.20 30.23 11.67
C ALA A 818 15.78 29.76 12.01
N TYR A 819 15.65 28.64 12.74
CA TYR A 819 14.37 28.17 13.24
C TYR A 819 13.73 29.20 14.17
N GLU A 820 14.49 29.69 15.16
CA GLU A 820 14.01 30.69 16.11
C GLU A 820 13.71 32.03 15.42
N ALA A 821 14.59 32.52 14.54
CA ALA A 821 14.40 33.77 13.81
C ALA A 821 13.14 33.72 12.93
N THR A 822 12.93 32.61 12.21
CA THR A 822 11.73 32.41 11.39
C THR A 822 10.48 32.29 12.26
N LYS A 823 10.58 31.61 13.41
CA LYS A 823 9.48 31.50 14.38
C LYS A 823 9.08 32.87 14.93
N ARG A 824 10.05 33.69 15.34
CA ARG A 824 9.82 35.08 15.81
C ARG A 824 9.21 35.96 14.72
N PHE A 825 9.68 35.83 13.48
CA PHE A 825 9.15 36.57 12.34
C PHE A 825 7.70 36.20 12.00
N LEU A 826 7.33 34.92 12.13
CA LEU A 826 5.97 34.43 11.85
C LEU A 826 4.99 34.64 13.01
N THR A 827 5.48 35.02 14.20
CA THR A 827 4.63 35.25 15.38
C THR A 827 4.02 36.66 15.30
N PRO A 828 2.69 36.81 15.28
CA PRO A 828 2.05 38.13 15.32
C PRO A 828 2.37 38.90 16.61
N ALA A 829 2.47 40.23 16.54
CA ALA A 829 2.92 41.09 17.63
C ALA A 829 2.15 40.95 18.97
N ASN A 830 0.93 40.39 18.95
CA ASN A 830 0.06 40.21 20.12
C ASN A 830 -0.11 38.74 20.54
N ALA A 831 0.67 37.80 20.01
CA ALA A 831 0.50 36.37 20.25
C ALA A 831 1.77 35.70 20.78
N SER A 832 1.63 34.68 21.65
CA SER A 832 2.77 33.92 22.15
C SER A 832 3.28 32.92 21.09
N PRO A 833 4.59 32.57 21.08
CA PRO A 833 5.17 31.63 20.11
C PRO A 833 4.58 30.22 20.11
N ASP A 834 3.73 29.89 21.09
CA ASP A 834 3.04 28.60 21.22
C ASP A 834 1.67 28.55 20.51
N SER A 835 1.20 29.69 20.00
CA SER A 835 -0.05 29.82 19.25
C SER A 835 0.10 29.62 17.73
N LEU A 836 1.32 29.33 17.25
CA LEU A 836 1.60 29.18 15.82
C LEU A 836 0.92 27.95 15.22
N ASN A 837 0.32 28.13 14.04
CA ASN A 837 -0.26 27.04 13.26
C ASN A 837 0.83 26.01 12.89
N PRO A 838 0.55 24.68 12.97
CA PRO A 838 1.46 23.63 12.50
C PRO A 838 2.12 23.89 11.13
N ALA A 839 1.42 24.53 10.19
CA ALA A 839 1.98 24.89 8.89
C ALA A 839 3.12 25.93 8.99
N ALA A 840 3.00 26.91 9.90
CA ALA A 840 4.03 27.91 10.16
C ALA A 840 5.26 27.28 10.83
N ILE A 841 5.04 26.32 11.74
CA ILE A 841 6.12 25.55 12.38
C ILE A 841 6.86 24.70 11.34
N LEU A 842 6.14 24.06 10.42
CA LEU A 842 6.72 23.28 9.32
C LEU A 842 7.53 24.16 8.37
N PHE A 843 7.02 25.36 8.03
CA PHE A 843 7.75 26.32 7.23
C PHE A 843 9.03 26.80 7.93
N ALA A 844 8.96 27.14 9.22
CA ALA A 844 10.13 27.51 10.03
C ALA A 844 11.17 26.38 10.08
N GLY A 845 10.74 25.12 10.25
CA GLY A 845 11.63 23.95 10.18
C GLY A 845 12.25 23.73 8.80
N GLY A 846 11.49 23.92 7.72
CA GLY A 846 11.99 23.84 6.35
C GLY A 846 13.05 24.90 6.04
N MET A 847 12.78 26.16 6.42
CA MET A 847 13.72 27.27 6.26
C MET A 847 14.99 27.08 7.10
N ALA A 848 14.86 26.58 8.34
CA ALA A 848 16.01 26.21 9.16
C ALA A 848 16.87 25.12 8.51
N GLY A 849 16.25 24.11 7.90
CA GLY A 849 16.93 23.07 7.13
C GLY A 849 17.68 23.62 5.91
N VAL A 850 17.06 24.52 5.15
CA VAL A 850 17.70 25.21 4.01
C VAL A 850 18.92 26.01 4.46
N ALA A 851 18.79 26.79 5.53
CA ALA A 851 19.88 27.60 6.09
C ALA A 851 21.04 26.73 6.60
N MET A 852 20.73 25.63 7.29
CA MET A 852 21.72 24.65 7.73
C MET A 852 22.52 24.08 6.56
N TRP A 853 21.83 23.57 5.52
CA TRP A 853 22.51 22.94 4.39
C TRP A 853 23.31 23.92 3.54
N ALA A 854 22.91 25.20 3.47
CA ALA A 854 23.67 26.23 2.75
C ALA A 854 25.12 26.38 3.26
N ILE A 855 25.33 26.24 4.58
CA ILE A 855 26.66 26.35 5.22
C ILE A 855 27.31 24.97 5.41
N ALA A 856 26.52 23.92 5.61
CA ALA A 856 27.01 22.59 5.90
C ALA A 856 27.54 21.82 4.67
N ILE A 857 27.21 22.24 3.45
CA ILE A 857 27.58 21.48 2.23
C ILE A 857 29.09 21.38 2.00
N PRO A 858 29.91 22.46 2.04
CA PRO A 858 31.35 22.35 1.84
C PRO A 858 32.06 21.33 2.78
N PRO A 859 31.84 21.35 4.11
CA PRO A 859 32.40 20.32 4.97
C PRO A 859 31.78 18.93 4.75
N ASP A 860 30.52 18.84 4.31
CA ASP A 860 29.87 17.56 3.96
C ASP A 860 30.50 16.90 2.73
N VAL A 861 30.93 17.67 1.71
CA VAL A 861 31.66 17.13 0.55
C VAL A 861 33.01 16.54 0.97
N ILE A 862 33.78 17.28 1.78
CA ILE A 862 35.09 16.84 2.29
C ILE A 862 34.92 15.58 3.13
N LYS A 863 33.91 15.56 4.01
CA LYS A 863 33.56 14.41 4.84
C LYS A 863 33.22 13.20 3.97
N SER A 864 32.29 13.32 3.02
CA SER A 864 31.87 12.22 2.15
C SER A 864 33.07 11.63 1.41
N ARG A 865 33.91 12.46 0.79
CA ARG A 865 35.13 12.01 0.10
C ARG A 865 36.14 11.35 1.03
N LEU A 866 36.33 11.88 2.23
CA LEU A 866 37.25 11.31 3.22
C LEU A 866 36.76 9.96 3.75
N GLN A 867 35.45 9.79 3.93
CA GLN A 867 34.83 8.55 4.43
C GLN A 867 34.79 7.43 3.38
N THR A 868 34.72 7.78 2.10
CA THR A 868 34.64 6.82 0.99
C THR A 868 35.98 6.47 0.38
N ALA A 869 37.00 7.32 0.56
CA ALA A 869 38.29 7.10 -0.05
C ALA A 869 39.01 5.86 0.52
N PRO A 870 39.68 5.07 -0.34
CA PRO A 870 40.54 3.98 0.10
C PRO A 870 41.55 4.42 1.18
N PRO A 871 41.96 3.52 2.09
CA PRO A 871 42.97 3.82 3.10
C PRO A 871 44.25 4.34 2.41
N GLY A 872 44.82 5.44 2.91
CA GLY A 872 46.03 6.07 2.36
C GLY A 872 45.81 7.22 1.35
N THR A 873 44.61 7.38 0.77
CA THR A 873 44.36 8.43 -0.26
C THR A 873 44.47 9.87 0.29
N TYR A 874 43.96 10.08 1.51
CA TYR A 874 43.96 11.37 2.20
C TYR A 874 44.52 11.21 3.60
N LYS A 875 45.44 12.08 4.01
CA LYS A 875 46.02 12.08 5.36
C LYS A 875 45.02 12.63 6.38
N ASN A 876 44.43 13.79 6.10
CA ASN A 876 43.51 14.52 6.97
C ASN A 876 42.43 15.24 6.13
N ALA A 877 41.40 15.79 6.79
CA ALA A 877 40.36 16.58 6.12
C ALA A 877 40.93 17.79 5.34
N LEU A 878 41.97 18.45 5.85
CA LEU A 878 42.65 19.55 5.17
C LEU A 878 43.41 19.10 3.90
N ASP A 879 43.99 17.90 3.92
CA ASP A 879 44.63 17.31 2.74
C ASP A 879 43.58 16.95 1.68
N CYS A 880 42.43 16.42 2.11
CA CYS A 880 41.28 16.17 1.24
C CYS A 880 40.72 17.44 0.61
N LEU A 881 40.61 18.52 1.38
CA LEU A 881 40.19 19.84 0.88
C LEU A 881 41.15 20.39 -0.18
N ARG A 882 42.46 20.40 0.11
CA ARG A 882 43.48 20.90 -0.82
C ARG A 882 43.47 20.12 -2.14
N LYS A 883 43.46 18.79 -2.07
CA LYS A 883 43.40 17.93 -3.27
C LYS A 883 42.10 18.10 -4.04
N THR A 884 40.95 18.22 -3.36
CA THR A 884 39.66 18.44 -4.02
C THR A 884 39.62 19.77 -4.77
N ILE A 885 40.12 20.86 -4.17
CA ILE A 885 40.19 22.16 -4.84
C ILE A 885 41.17 22.12 -6.02
N ALA A 886 42.30 21.44 -5.86
CA ALA A 886 43.32 21.33 -6.91
C ALA A 886 42.85 20.49 -8.11
N GLN A 887 42.06 19.43 -7.89
CA GLN A 887 41.62 18.51 -8.95
C GLN A 887 40.29 18.94 -9.59
N ASP A 888 39.29 19.32 -8.79
CA ASP A 888 37.90 19.52 -9.26
C ASP A 888 37.44 20.99 -9.14
N GLY A 889 38.32 21.88 -8.67
CA GLY A 889 38.02 23.30 -8.45
C GLY A 889 37.14 23.59 -7.23
N THR A 890 36.92 24.89 -6.97
CA THR A 890 36.15 25.37 -5.80
C THR A 890 34.66 25.06 -5.89
N LYS A 891 34.10 24.95 -7.10
CA LYS A 891 32.69 24.58 -7.34
C LYS A 891 32.38 23.16 -6.87
N ALA A 892 33.37 22.27 -6.80
CA ALA A 892 33.19 20.90 -6.32
C ALA A 892 32.70 20.83 -4.87
N LEU A 893 33.03 21.83 -4.04
CA LEU A 893 32.59 21.92 -2.64
C LEU A 893 31.08 22.11 -2.48
N PHE A 894 30.38 22.52 -3.55
CA PHE A 894 28.93 22.70 -3.56
C PHE A 894 28.19 21.58 -4.31
N LYS A 895 28.90 20.54 -4.78
CA LYS A 895 28.27 19.35 -5.39
C LYS A 895 27.33 18.69 -4.37
N GLY A 896 26.07 18.48 -4.77
CA GLY A 896 25.02 17.92 -3.90
C GLY A 896 24.15 18.94 -3.15
N LEU A 897 24.37 20.26 -3.31
CA LEU A 897 23.53 21.29 -2.69
C LEU A 897 22.04 21.17 -3.10
N GLY A 898 21.74 21.00 -4.39
CA GLY A 898 20.36 20.89 -4.90
C GLY A 898 19.55 19.78 -4.22
N PRO A 899 20.00 18.50 -4.24
CA PRO A 899 19.34 17.42 -3.52
C PRO A 899 19.17 17.68 -2.02
N ALA A 900 20.16 18.31 -1.37
CA ALA A 900 20.10 18.61 0.06
C ALA A 900 19.03 19.67 0.40
N LEU A 901 18.93 20.73 -0.41
CA LEU A 901 17.90 21.76 -0.24
C LEU A 901 16.50 21.22 -0.54
N PHE A 902 16.35 20.45 -1.62
CA PHE A 902 15.06 19.87 -1.99
C PHE A 902 14.53 18.89 -0.95
N ARG A 903 15.42 18.15 -0.28
CA ARG A 903 15.09 17.23 0.81
C ARG A 903 14.43 17.92 2.01
N ALA A 904 14.77 19.18 2.31
CA ALA A 904 14.41 19.83 3.58
C ALA A 904 12.90 19.87 3.84
N PHE A 905 12.09 20.23 2.83
CA PHE A 905 10.64 20.36 2.99
C PHE A 905 9.91 19.00 3.03
N PRO A 906 10.12 18.06 2.08
CA PRO A 906 9.43 16.78 2.10
C PRO A 906 9.77 15.93 3.32
N ALA A 907 11.03 15.92 3.75
CA ALA A 907 11.46 15.15 4.91
C ALA A 907 10.87 15.70 6.21
N ASN A 908 10.82 17.03 6.37
CA ASN A 908 10.21 17.66 7.55
C ASN A 908 8.68 17.45 7.57
N ALA A 909 8.01 17.57 6.43
CA ALA A 909 6.57 17.31 6.32
C ALA A 909 6.21 15.87 6.67
N ALA A 910 6.98 14.90 6.15
CA ALA A 910 6.83 13.48 6.49
C ALA A 910 7.05 13.22 7.99
N THR A 911 8.00 13.91 8.61
CA THR A 911 8.28 13.81 10.05
C THR A 911 7.05 14.20 10.87
N PHE A 912 6.46 15.36 10.58
CA PHE A 912 5.25 15.84 11.27
C PHE A 912 4.05 14.94 11.04
N LEU A 913 3.81 14.52 9.78
CA LEU A 913 2.72 13.60 9.46
C LEU A 913 2.88 12.26 10.18
N GLY A 914 4.10 11.71 10.22
CA GLY A 914 4.41 10.47 10.95
C GLY A 914 4.18 10.62 12.46
N TYR A 915 4.59 11.75 13.04
CA TYR A 915 4.35 12.07 14.45
C TYR A 915 2.85 12.18 14.75
N GLU A 916 2.10 12.98 14.00
CA GLU A 916 0.66 13.18 14.23
C GLU A 916 -0.16 11.92 14.00
N ALA A 917 0.10 11.18 12.92
CA ALA A 917 -0.63 9.97 12.59
C ALA A 917 -0.39 8.89 13.65
N SER A 918 0.85 8.72 14.11
CA SER A 918 1.18 7.77 15.18
C SER A 918 0.59 8.19 16.52
N LEU A 919 0.58 9.48 16.85
CA LEU A 919 -0.02 9.99 18.09
C LEU A 919 -1.55 9.84 18.09
N LYS A 920 -2.22 10.13 16.97
CA LYS A 920 -3.66 9.87 16.78
C LYS A 920 -3.99 8.39 16.89
N LEU A 921 -3.21 7.54 16.23
CA LEU A 921 -3.39 6.09 16.26
C LEU A 921 -3.16 5.53 17.66
N MET A 922 -2.12 5.98 18.38
CA MET A 922 -1.90 5.60 19.77
C MET A 922 -3.03 6.08 20.66
N ASN A 923 -3.48 7.33 20.56
CA ASN A 923 -4.62 7.83 21.33
C ASN A 923 -5.93 7.05 21.06
N LEU A 924 -6.05 6.41 19.89
CA LEU A 924 -7.17 5.54 19.55
C LEU A 924 -7.03 4.11 20.10
N LEU A 925 -5.79 3.65 20.32
CA LEU A 925 -5.49 2.29 20.80
C LEU A 925 -5.41 2.16 22.33
N TRP A 926 -5.00 3.21 23.04
CA TRP A 926 -4.92 3.25 24.52
C TRP A 926 -4.88 4.66 25.09
#